data_AF-A0A484Z9Q3-F1
#
_entry.id   AF-A0A484Z9Q3-F1
#
_cell.length_a   1.000
_cell.length_b   1.000
_cell.length_c   1.000
_cell.angle_alpha   90.00
_cell.angle_beta   90.00
_cell.angle_gamma   90.00
#
_symmetry.space_group_name_H-M   'P 1'
#
loop_
_entity.id
_entity.type
_entity.pdbx_description
1 polymer ?
#
loop_
_entity_poly.entity_id
_entity_poly.type
_entity_poly.pdbx_seq_one_letter_code
_entity_poly.pdbx_strand_id
1 'polypeptide(L)'
;MTWGEQTDVPESADWYNSSYIIAWGSNVPQTRTPDAHFFTEVRYKGTKTVAITPDFSEVAKLSDQWLAPKQGTDSALAMAMGHVILKEFHLDNPSDYFLNYCRRYTDMPMLVLLDEQADGRVVPGRMLRASDLADGLGEANNPEWKTIAFDAAGDLVVPNGSIGFRWGEKGKWNLEPLSAGQETELTLSLLDSHDSIADVAFPYFGGNENPHFRSVKQEPVLLRRVPSKTLTLADGSQKRVVSVYDLVLANYGLDRGLEDSNAAVNYADIKAYTPAWGEQITGVPAWLIEKIAREFADTAHKTHGRSMIILGAGVNHWYHMDMNYRGMINMLVFCGCVGQSGGGWSHYVGQEKLRPQTGWLPLAFALDWNRPPRQMNSTSFFYNHASQWRYEKLTAQELLSPLADATKFTGHLIDFNVRAERMGWLPSSPQLNLNPLHIKARADAAGMTPQEYTVQGLKSGDVRLACEQPDNGKNHPRNLFVWRSNLLGSSGKGHEYMLKYLLGTESGIQGEDLGSTDDVKPEEVEWQTAAIEGKLDLLVTLDFRMSSTCLFSDIVLPTATWYEKDDMNTSDMHPFIHPLSAAVDPAWESRSDWEIYKGIAKVFSEVCVGHLGTETDVVLQPLQHDSPAELSQPFDIQDWRKGECDLIPGKTAPGIAVVERNYPETYERFTALGPLLDKLGNGGKGISWNTQKEVEFLGKLNYVKLDGPAKGRPRIETAIDASEVILALAPETNGQVAVKAWEALGEMTGRDHTHLALNKEDEKIRFRDIQAQPRKNHLQPNLVRA
;
A
#
# COMPACT_ATOMS: atom_id res chain seq x y z
N MET A 1 -1.77 7.44 -1.14
CA MET A 1 -2.38 6.52 -0.15
C MET A 1 -2.47 7.28 1.18
N THR A 2 -3.57 7.21 1.93
CA THR A 2 -3.90 8.18 3.02
C THR A 2 -2.99 8.09 4.25
N TRP A 3 -2.64 6.88 4.71
CA TRP A 3 -1.96 6.70 6.00
C TRP A 3 -0.50 6.22 5.88
N GLY A 4 -0.01 6.06 4.65
CA GLY A 4 1.28 5.39 4.42
C GLY A 4 1.32 3.97 4.99
N GLU A 5 0.18 3.27 5.03
CA GLU A 5 0.04 1.92 5.58
C GLU A 5 -0.55 1.01 4.49
N GLN A 6 -0.08 -0.23 4.40
CA GLN A 6 -0.56 -1.17 3.38
C GLN A 6 -2.04 -1.44 3.59
N THR A 7 -2.40 -1.94 4.77
CA THR A 7 -3.75 -2.13 5.28
C THR A 7 -3.66 -2.38 6.78
N ASP A 8 -4.47 -1.66 7.56
CA ASP A 8 -4.73 -2.01 8.95
C ASP A 8 -6.18 -1.65 9.29
N VAL A 9 -6.87 -2.57 9.94
CA VAL A 9 -8.33 -2.55 10.14
C VAL A 9 -8.72 -3.10 11.50
N PRO A 10 -9.86 -2.66 12.04
CA PRO A 10 -10.41 -3.23 13.26
C PRO A 10 -10.76 -4.72 13.07
N GLU A 11 -10.70 -5.48 14.16
CA GLU A 11 -11.21 -6.85 14.22
C GLU A 11 -12.74 -6.89 14.15
N SER A 12 -13.34 -8.03 13.77
CA SER A 12 -14.81 -8.15 13.67
C SER A 12 -15.52 -7.95 15.01
N ALA A 13 -14.86 -8.32 16.11
CA ALA A 13 -15.37 -8.06 17.46
C ALA A 13 -15.57 -6.56 17.73
N ASP A 14 -14.78 -5.68 17.09
CA ASP A 14 -14.90 -4.24 17.27
C ASP A 14 -16.12 -3.65 16.53
N TRP A 15 -16.70 -4.37 15.57
CA TRP A 15 -18.00 -4.00 15.00
C TRP A 15 -19.07 -3.90 16.09
N TYR A 16 -18.97 -4.75 17.11
CA TYR A 16 -19.88 -4.75 18.26
C TYR A 16 -19.78 -3.49 19.13
N ASN A 17 -18.67 -2.75 19.03
CA ASN A 17 -18.46 -1.48 19.71
C ASN A 17 -19.04 -0.30 18.93
N SER A 18 -19.37 -0.48 17.65
CA SER A 18 -19.98 0.57 16.84
C SER A 18 -21.44 0.83 17.21
N SER A 19 -21.88 2.07 17.02
CA SER A 19 -23.29 2.48 17.15
C SER A 19 -23.95 2.83 15.81
N TYR A 20 -23.18 2.89 14.72
CA TYR A 20 -23.69 3.06 13.36
C TYR A 20 -22.77 2.39 12.35
N ILE A 21 -23.28 1.41 11.59
CA ILE A 21 -22.47 0.68 10.61
C ILE A 21 -23.06 0.79 9.22
N ILE A 22 -22.23 1.19 8.25
CA ILE A 22 -22.54 1.08 6.83
C ILE A 22 -21.75 -0.09 6.24
N ALA A 23 -22.43 -1.10 5.70
CA ALA A 23 -21.83 -2.13 4.87
C ALA A 23 -21.89 -1.70 3.40
N TRP A 24 -20.76 -1.25 2.86
CA TRP A 24 -20.67 -0.62 1.54
C TRP A 24 -19.85 -1.46 0.56
N GLY A 25 -20.49 -2.08 -0.42
CA GLY A 25 -19.82 -2.98 -1.36
C GLY A 25 -19.15 -4.19 -0.69
N SER A 26 -19.66 -4.58 0.48
CA SER A 26 -19.18 -5.72 1.28
C SER A 26 -20.35 -6.63 1.62
N ASN A 27 -20.42 -7.82 1.00
CA ASN A 27 -21.48 -8.78 1.27
C ASN A 27 -21.11 -9.64 2.48
N VAL A 28 -21.25 -9.07 3.68
CA VAL A 28 -20.81 -9.64 4.97
C VAL A 28 -21.23 -11.10 5.18
N PRO A 29 -22.52 -11.51 5.09
CA PRO A 29 -22.90 -12.89 5.38
C PRO A 29 -22.33 -13.92 4.39
N GLN A 30 -22.06 -13.52 3.15
CA GLN A 30 -21.54 -14.40 2.12
C GLN A 30 -20.01 -14.49 2.13
N THR A 31 -19.33 -13.37 2.40
CA THR A 31 -17.87 -13.26 2.23
C THR A 31 -17.09 -13.21 3.54
N ARG A 32 -17.78 -12.96 4.67
CA ARG A 32 -17.29 -12.88 6.06
C ARG A 32 -18.21 -13.70 6.95
N THR A 33 -18.68 -14.85 6.44
CA THR A 33 -19.63 -15.72 7.12
C THR A 33 -19.30 -16.01 8.60
N PRO A 34 -18.05 -16.38 8.98
CA PRO A 34 -17.76 -16.67 10.39
C PRO A 34 -17.87 -15.44 11.31
N ASP A 35 -17.79 -14.23 10.77
CA ASP A 35 -17.83 -12.98 11.53
C ASP A 35 -19.19 -12.26 11.44
N ALA A 36 -20.07 -12.71 10.54
CA ALA A 36 -21.35 -12.07 10.26
C ALA A 36 -22.25 -11.96 11.50
N HIS A 37 -22.07 -12.86 12.48
CA HIS A 37 -22.83 -12.82 13.73
C HIS A 37 -22.61 -11.49 14.48
N PHE A 38 -21.38 -10.95 14.53
CA PHE A 38 -21.11 -9.65 15.18
C PHE A 38 -21.92 -8.52 14.55
N PHE A 39 -22.07 -8.52 13.23
CA PHE A 39 -22.90 -7.54 12.51
C PHE A 39 -24.39 -7.72 12.83
N THR A 40 -24.88 -8.96 12.95
CA THR A 40 -26.29 -9.19 13.28
C THR A 40 -26.63 -8.95 14.75
N GLU A 41 -25.72 -9.28 15.66
CA GLU A 41 -25.91 -9.22 17.10
C GLU A 41 -25.76 -7.79 17.63
N VAL A 42 -24.88 -6.97 17.04
CA VAL A 42 -24.75 -5.56 17.44
C VAL A 42 -26.04 -4.78 17.20
N ARG A 43 -26.89 -5.21 16.25
CA ARG A 43 -28.21 -4.63 16.04
C ARG A 43 -29.11 -4.76 17.27
N TYR A 44 -28.98 -5.85 18.04
CA TYR A 44 -29.70 -6.01 19.31
C TYR A 44 -29.20 -5.08 20.41
N LYS A 45 -27.96 -4.55 20.29
CA LYS A 45 -27.43 -3.47 21.13
C LYS A 45 -28.00 -2.09 20.77
N GLY A 46 -28.83 -2.01 19.71
CA GLY A 46 -29.43 -0.78 19.22
C GLY A 46 -28.64 -0.10 18.10
N THR A 47 -27.60 -0.74 17.58
CA THR A 47 -26.80 -0.22 16.45
C THR A 47 -27.59 -0.29 15.15
N LYS A 48 -27.68 0.83 14.45
CA LYS A 48 -28.28 0.89 13.12
C LYS A 48 -27.30 0.40 12.05
N THR A 49 -27.83 -0.32 11.09
CA THR A 49 -27.08 -0.93 9.98
C THR A 49 -27.65 -0.51 8.62
N VAL A 50 -26.77 -0.11 7.70
CA VAL A 50 -27.14 0.30 6.33
C VAL A 50 -26.37 -0.54 5.32
N ALA A 51 -27.07 -1.14 4.36
CA ALA A 51 -26.45 -1.80 3.22
C ALA A 51 -26.41 -0.86 2.01
N ILE A 52 -25.24 -0.71 1.40
CA ILE A 52 -25.06 0.03 0.14
C ILE A 52 -24.50 -0.92 -0.92
N THR A 53 -25.41 -1.46 -1.74
CA THR A 53 -25.12 -2.43 -2.81
C THR A 53 -26.08 -2.20 -3.98
N PRO A 54 -25.63 -2.28 -5.25
CA PRO A 54 -26.47 -2.04 -6.42
C PRO A 54 -27.60 -3.06 -6.56
N ASP A 55 -27.36 -4.30 -6.13
CA ASP A 55 -28.31 -5.40 -6.06
C ASP A 55 -28.83 -5.60 -4.63
N PHE A 56 -29.94 -6.34 -4.50
CA PHE A 56 -30.46 -6.76 -3.20
C PHE A 56 -29.66 -7.95 -2.64
N SER A 57 -28.41 -7.66 -2.27
CA SER A 57 -27.43 -8.64 -1.77
C SER A 57 -27.81 -9.19 -0.39
N GLU A 58 -27.17 -10.27 0.05
CA GLU A 58 -27.48 -10.90 1.34
C GLU A 58 -27.30 -9.96 2.54
N VAL A 59 -26.35 -9.03 2.50
CA VAL A 59 -26.18 -8.02 3.57
C VAL A 59 -27.35 -7.04 3.66
N ALA A 60 -28.07 -6.79 2.55
CA ALA A 60 -29.28 -5.98 2.56
C ALA A 60 -30.38 -6.61 3.43
N LYS A 61 -30.49 -7.94 3.45
CA LYS A 61 -31.43 -8.68 4.31
C LYS A 61 -31.11 -8.52 5.81
N LEU A 62 -29.88 -8.18 6.16
CA LEU A 62 -29.43 -8.00 7.55
C LEU A 62 -29.44 -6.54 8.00
N SER A 63 -29.75 -5.60 7.11
CA SER A 63 -29.64 -4.16 7.37
C SER A 63 -31.00 -3.49 7.56
N ASP A 64 -31.02 -2.36 8.27
CA ASP A 64 -32.23 -1.60 8.56
C ASP A 64 -32.63 -0.67 7.40
N GLN A 65 -31.67 -0.35 6.53
CA GLN A 65 -31.87 0.43 5.31
C GLN A 65 -31.01 -0.14 4.17
N TRP A 66 -31.56 -0.18 2.96
CA TRP A 66 -30.83 -0.49 1.73
C TRP A 66 -30.80 0.75 0.81
N LEU A 67 -29.61 1.08 0.32
CA LEU A 67 -29.36 2.06 -0.76
C LEU A 67 -28.76 1.32 -1.96
N ALA A 68 -29.28 1.59 -3.15
CA ALA A 68 -28.89 0.92 -4.38
C ALA A 68 -28.31 1.91 -5.41
N PRO A 69 -27.10 2.46 -5.20
CA PRO A 69 -26.47 3.28 -6.21
C PRO A 69 -26.14 2.46 -7.45
N LYS A 70 -26.07 3.11 -8.61
CA LYS A 70 -25.48 2.52 -9.82
C LYS A 70 -24.06 2.04 -9.49
N GLN A 71 -23.75 0.78 -9.78
CA GLN A 71 -22.46 0.18 -9.40
C GLN A 71 -21.27 0.98 -9.94
N GLY A 72 -20.28 1.32 -9.11
CA GLY A 72 -19.12 2.11 -9.56
C GLY A 72 -19.33 3.63 -9.51
N THR A 73 -20.49 4.09 -9.06
CA THR A 73 -20.76 5.52 -8.78
C THR A 73 -20.68 5.86 -7.29
N ASP A 74 -20.17 4.94 -6.47
CA ASP A 74 -20.13 5.03 -5.01
C ASP A 74 -19.36 6.25 -4.49
N SER A 75 -18.29 6.66 -5.19
CA SER A 75 -17.56 7.90 -4.87
C SER A 75 -18.46 9.14 -4.94
N ALA A 76 -19.40 9.21 -5.88
CA ALA A 76 -20.36 10.32 -5.94
C ALA A 76 -21.30 10.34 -4.74
N LEU A 77 -21.79 9.17 -4.31
CA LEU A 77 -22.59 9.05 -3.10
C LEU A 77 -21.80 9.49 -1.86
N ALA A 78 -20.56 9.01 -1.71
CA ALA A 78 -19.71 9.38 -0.57
C ALA A 78 -19.36 10.87 -0.56
N MET A 79 -19.11 11.48 -1.71
CA MET A 79 -18.88 12.92 -1.84
C MET A 79 -20.13 13.74 -1.44
N ALA A 80 -21.32 13.32 -1.87
CA ALA A 80 -22.57 13.96 -1.49
C ALA A 80 -22.88 13.84 0.02
N MET A 81 -22.57 12.69 0.62
CA MET A 81 -22.68 12.52 2.07
C MET A 81 -21.66 13.40 2.81
N GLY A 82 -20.41 13.44 2.35
CA GLY A 82 -19.37 14.30 2.92
C GLY A 82 -19.72 15.79 2.87
N HIS A 83 -20.39 16.26 1.80
CA HIS A 83 -20.90 17.63 1.70
C HIS A 83 -21.86 17.96 2.85
N VAL A 84 -22.82 17.08 3.14
CA VAL A 84 -23.77 17.26 4.26
C VAL A 84 -23.06 17.29 5.60
N ILE A 85 -22.09 16.37 5.81
CA ILE A 85 -21.31 16.29 7.05
C ILE A 85 -20.53 17.59 7.30
N LEU A 86 -19.80 18.08 6.29
CA LEU A 86 -19.03 19.32 6.39
C LEU A 86 -19.96 20.53 6.61
N LYS A 87 -21.06 20.62 5.87
CA LYS A 87 -22.02 21.73 6.01
C LYS A 87 -22.56 21.81 7.43
N GLU A 88 -23.09 20.71 7.95
CA GLU A 88 -23.84 20.72 9.22
C GLU A 88 -22.93 20.66 10.45
N PHE A 89 -21.85 19.88 10.42
CA PHE A 89 -21.03 19.58 11.61
C PHE A 89 -19.66 20.26 11.63
N HIS A 90 -19.24 20.90 10.54
CA HIS A 90 -17.99 21.69 10.50
C HIS A 90 -18.24 23.18 10.31
N LEU A 91 -19.35 23.58 9.67
CA LEU A 91 -19.67 24.98 9.39
C LEU A 91 -20.87 25.50 10.19
N ASP A 92 -22.07 24.97 9.94
CA ASP A 92 -23.32 25.57 10.47
C ASP A 92 -23.49 25.34 11.98
N ASN A 93 -23.15 24.14 12.46
CA ASN A 93 -23.13 23.78 13.88
C ASN A 93 -21.85 22.99 14.20
N PRO A 94 -20.70 23.67 14.31
CA PRO A 94 -19.39 23.02 14.41
C PRO A 94 -19.31 22.08 15.62
N SER A 95 -18.89 20.85 15.36
CA SER A 95 -18.63 19.83 16.38
C SER A 95 -17.21 19.99 16.90
N ASP A 96 -17.07 20.36 18.18
CA ASP A 96 -15.75 20.48 18.84
C ASP A 96 -14.93 19.20 18.72
N TYR A 97 -15.57 18.03 18.83
CA TYR A 97 -14.90 16.74 18.67
C TYR A 97 -14.30 16.59 17.26
N PHE A 98 -15.07 16.93 16.21
CA PHE A 98 -14.63 16.77 14.83
C PHE A 98 -13.55 17.76 14.45
N LEU A 99 -13.70 19.04 14.81
CA LEU A 99 -12.72 20.08 14.52
C LEU A 99 -11.39 19.77 15.22
N ASN A 100 -11.42 19.38 16.51
CA ASN A 100 -10.20 19.01 17.23
C ASN A 100 -9.57 17.69 16.75
N TYR A 101 -10.37 16.77 16.21
CA TYR A 101 -9.85 15.59 15.54
C TYR A 101 -9.10 15.98 14.26
N CYS A 102 -9.76 16.71 13.36
CA CYS A 102 -9.19 17.17 12.10
C CYS A 102 -7.93 18.03 12.31
N ARG A 103 -7.94 18.91 13.32
CA ARG A 103 -6.81 19.77 13.66
C ARG A 103 -5.53 18.99 14.01
N ARG A 104 -5.66 17.83 14.65
CA ARG A 104 -4.53 17.08 15.21
C ARG A 104 -4.12 15.86 14.39
N TYR A 105 -5.07 15.23 13.70
CA TYR A 105 -4.88 13.91 13.09
C TYR A 105 -5.00 13.93 11.57
N THR A 106 -4.98 15.11 10.95
CA THR A 106 -5.05 15.27 9.49
C THR A 106 -4.07 16.33 9.02
N ASP A 107 -3.86 16.38 7.72
CA ASP A 107 -3.12 17.43 7.03
C ASP A 107 -3.97 18.69 6.76
N MET A 108 -5.22 18.75 7.22
CA MET A 108 -6.12 19.89 7.01
C MET A 108 -5.54 21.27 7.40
N PRO A 109 -4.82 21.43 8.53
CA PRO A 109 -4.19 22.71 8.88
C PRO A 109 -2.98 23.08 8.01
N MET A 110 -2.43 22.12 7.26
CA MET A 110 -1.17 22.31 6.55
C MET A 110 -1.37 23.20 5.31
N LEU A 111 -0.33 23.94 4.95
CA LEU A 111 -0.36 24.92 3.88
C LEU A 111 0.04 24.33 2.53
N VAL A 112 -0.70 24.71 1.50
CA VAL A 112 -0.48 24.39 0.09
C VAL A 112 -0.13 25.67 -0.66
N LEU A 113 0.92 25.60 -1.47
CA LEU A 113 1.30 26.69 -2.38
C LEU A 113 0.29 26.78 -3.52
N LEU A 114 -0.09 28.00 -3.91
CA LEU A 114 -0.87 28.23 -5.11
C LEU A 114 0.06 28.56 -6.27
N ASP A 115 -0.04 27.78 -7.34
CA ASP A 115 0.76 27.96 -8.55
C ASP A 115 -0.07 28.61 -9.66
N GLU A 116 0.54 29.58 -10.33
CA GLU A 116 -0.03 30.24 -11.50
C GLU A 116 0.47 29.53 -12.75
N GLN A 117 -0.45 28.99 -13.53
CA GLN A 117 -0.16 28.37 -14.82
C GLN A 117 0.06 29.44 -15.90
N ALA A 118 0.70 29.04 -17.00
CA ALA A 118 1.02 29.95 -18.11
C ALA A 118 -0.23 30.62 -18.75
N ASP A 119 -1.41 30.01 -18.60
CA ASP A 119 -2.69 30.53 -19.09
C ASP A 119 -3.44 31.39 -18.05
N GLY A 120 -2.81 31.68 -16.91
CA GLY A 120 -3.36 32.51 -15.83
C GLY A 120 -4.23 31.77 -14.83
N ARG A 121 -4.46 30.46 -14.99
CA ARG A 121 -5.18 29.66 -13.97
C ARG A 121 -4.33 29.52 -12.71
N VAL A 122 -4.98 29.64 -11.55
CA VAL A 122 -4.37 29.33 -10.25
C VAL A 122 -4.76 27.91 -9.87
N VAL A 123 -3.78 27.07 -9.53
CA VAL A 123 -4.00 25.67 -9.14
C VAL A 123 -3.37 25.37 -7.78
N PRO A 124 -3.90 24.40 -7.01
CA PRO A 124 -3.18 23.88 -5.84
C PRO A 124 -1.89 23.19 -6.31
N GLY A 125 -0.75 23.68 -5.83
CA GLY A 125 0.57 23.10 -6.06
C GLY A 125 0.95 22.09 -4.96
N ARG A 126 2.24 21.98 -4.68
CA ARG A 126 2.74 21.16 -3.56
C ARG A 126 2.48 21.83 -2.21
N MET A 127 2.54 21.04 -1.14
CA MET A 127 2.55 21.57 0.23
C MET A 127 3.80 22.42 0.47
N LEU A 128 3.62 23.50 1.23
CA LEU A 128 4.71 24.36 1.72
C LEU A 128 5.59 23.55 2.68
N ARG A 129 6.91 23.68 2.52
CA ARG A 129 7.93 22.97 3.30
C ARG A 129 8.77 23.96 4.10
N ALA A 130 9.32 23.51 5.23
CA ALA A 130 10.20 24.35 6.05
C ALA A 130 11.33 24.98 5.22
N SER A 131 11.91 24.22 4.28
CA SER A 131 12.96 24.69 3.36
C SER A 131 12.55 25.84 2.43
N ASP A 132 11.25 26.12 2.28
CA ASP A 132 10.76 27.22 1.46
C ASP A 132 10.88 28.58 2.15
N LEU A 133 11.19 28.61 3.45
CA LEU A 133 11.32 29.83 4.24
C LEU A 133 12.78 30.11 4.59
N ALA A 134 13.15 31.39 4.67
CA ALA A 134 14.56 31.84 4.71
C ALA A 134 15.42 31.16 5.80
N ASP A 135 14.88 31.00 7.01
CA ASP A 135 15.57 30.37 8.14
C ASP A 135 15.15 28.91 8.37
N GLY A 136 14.39 28.30 7.44
CA GLY A 136 13.90 26.93 7.59
C GLY A 136 12.96 26.73 8.79
N LEU A 137 12.44 27.81 9.39
CA LEU A 137 11.82 27.83 10.72
C LEU A 137 12.67 27.14 11.80
N GLY A 138 14.00 27.22 11.69
CA GLY A 138 14.94 26.61 12.63
C GLY A 138 15.21 25.12 12.41
N GLU A 139 14.60 24.49 11.39
CA GLU A 139 14.79 23.08 11.10
C GLU A 139 16.01 22.84 10.20
N ALA A 140 17.08 22.27 10.76
CA ALA A 140 18.32 21.99 10.03
C ALA A 140 18.35 20.61 9.35
N ASN A 141 17.59 19.64 9.88
CA ASN A 141 17.51 18.28 9.34
C ASN A 141 16.23 18.13 8.50
N ASN A 142 16.38 17.62 7.28
CA ASN A 142 15.29 17.36 6.31
C ASN A 142 14.19 18.46 6.24
N PRO A 143 14.53 19.76 6.18
CA PRO A 143 13.54 20.84 6.13
C PRO A 143 12.60 20.75 4.92
N GLU A 144 13.05 20.14 3.82
CA GLU A 144 12.28 19.91 2.61
C GLU A 144 11.18 18.83 2.77
N TRP A 145 11.18 18.10 3.89
CA TRP A 145 10.22 17.03 4.21
C TRP A 145 9.33 17.36 5.41
N LYS A 146 9.34 18.61 5.87
CA LYS A 146 8.56 19.09 7.02
C LYS A 146 7.51 20.08 6.57
N THR A 147 6.23 19.75 6.78
CA THR A 147 5.08 20.58 6.40
C THR A 147 4.87 21.72 7.38
N ILE A 148 4.31 22.83 6.90
CA ILE A 148 4.05 24.04 7.70
C ILE A 148 2.54 24.26 7.86
N ALA A 149 2.14 24.79 9.01
CA ALA A 149 0.82 25.31 9.29
C ALA A 149 0.92 26.70 9.96
N PHE A 150 -0.22 27.38 10.10
CA PHE A 150 -0.34 28.50 11.04
C PHE A 150 -0.77 27.98 12.40
N ASP A 151 -0.28 28.60 13.48
CA ASP A 151 -0.86 28.42 14.81
C ASP A 151 -2.07 29.37 15.04
N ALA A 152 -2.64 29.32 16.24
CA ALA A 152 -3.77 30.18 16.64
C ALA A 152 -3.41 31.67 16.80
N ALA A 153 -2.12 32.01 16.97
CA ALA A 153 -1.63 33.39 17.01
C ALA A 153 -1.43 33.97 15.59
N GLY A 154 -1.39 33.11 14.57
CA GLY A 154 -1.14 33.47 13.18
C GLY A 154 0.33 33.37 12.79
N ASP A 155 1.15 32.72 13.60
CA ASP A 155 2.56 32.47 13.33
C ASP A 155 2.74 31.18 12.51
N LEU A 156 3.75 31.15 11.64
CA LEU A 156 4.11 29.96 10.87
C LEU A 156 4.91 29.00 11.75
N VAL A 157 4.48 27.74 11.78
CA VAL A 157 5.05 26.70 12.64
C VAL A 157 5.30 25.41 11.88
N VAL A 158 6.32 24.67 12.32
CA VAL A 158 6.55 23.28 11.90
C VAL A 158 6.07 22.37 13.02
N PRO A 159 4.86 21.79 12.93
CA PRO A 159 4.41 20.82 13.92
C PRO A 159 5.24 19.54 13.88
N ASN A 160 5.36 18.87 15.02
CA ASN A 160 5.92 17.53 15.11
C ASN A 160 5.21 16.54 14.17
N GLY A 161 5.86 15.41 13.87
CA GLY A 161 5.23 14.26 13.21
C GLY A 161 5.38 14.19 11.69
N SER A 162 5.71 15.29 11.00
CA SER A 162 6.02 15.24 9.56
C SER A 162 7.21 14.32 9.27
N ILE A 163 7.26 13.76 8.05
CA ILE A 163 8.18 12.65 7.73
C ILE A 163 9.66 13.03 7.85
N GLY A 164 10.00 14.31 7.70
CA GLY A 164 11.36 14.81 7.93
C GLY A 164 11.85 14.66 9.38
N PHE A 165 10.97 14.47 10.38
CA PHE A 165 11.37 14.18 11.76
C PHE A 165 11.67 12.70 12.01
N ARG A 166 11.31 11.81 11.08
CA ARG A 166 11.45 10.36 11.26
C ARG A 166 12.90 9.89 11.10
N TRP A 167 13.67 10.56 10.26
CA TRP A 167 15.02 10.17 9.88
C TRP A 167 16.00 11.32 10.09
N GLY A 168 17.28 11.00 10.36
CA GLY A 168 18.32 12.01 10.62
C GLY A 168 18.25 12.66 12.02
N GLU A 169 17.11 12.53 12.71
CA GLU A 169 16.90 12.98 14.10
C GLU A 169 15.96 12.02 14.86
N LYS A 170 15.66 12.33 16.13
CA LYS A 170 14.84 11.52 17.03
C LYS A 170 14.01 12.40 17.97
N GLY A 171 12.90 11.87 18.47
CA GLY A 171 12.12 12.46 19.57
C GLY A 171 11.01 13.42 19.14
N LYS A 172 10.90 13.75 17.85
CA LYS A 172 9.89 14.68 17.30
C LYS A 172 8.94 14.04 16.28
N TRP A 173 9.12 12.76 15.97
CA TRP A 173 8.20 12.04 15.08
C TRP A 173 7.01 11.50 15.87
N ASN A 174 6.14 12.41 16.31
CA ASN A 174 4.94 12.13 17.09
C ASN A 174 3.83 13.14 16.76
N LEU A 175 2.60 12.83 17.15
CA LEU A 175 1.43 13.71 16.96
C LEU A 175 1.11 14.54 18.21
N GLU A 176 2.09 14.82 19.07
CA GLU A 176 1.89 15.81 20.12
C GLU A 176 1.64 17.19 19.48
N PRO A 177 0.75 18.02 20.05
CA PRO A 177 0.47 19.36 19.54
C PRO A 177 1.62 20.30 19.91
N LEU A 178 2.83 20.00 19.44
CA LEU A 178 4.05 20.75 19.71
C LEU A 178 4.67 21.27 18.41
N SER A 179 5.21 22.49 18.49
CA SER A 179 6.18 23.03 17.54
C SER A 179 7.36 23.61 18.30
N ALA A 180 8.59 23.29 17.88
CA ALA A 180 9.82 23.71 18.57
C ALA A 180 9.82 23.44 20.10
N GLY A 181 9.12 22.39 20.54
CA GLY A 181 8.98 22.01 21.96
C GLY A 181 7.97 22.83 22.77
N GLN A 182 7.19 23.69 22.12
CA GLN A 182 6.11 24.47 22.74
C GLN A 182 4.75 23.94 22.32
N GLU A 183 3.77 23.97 23.21
CA GLU A 183 2.39 23.60 22.87
C GLU A 183 1.82 24.57 21.84
N THR A 184 1.22 24.03 20.79
CA THR A 184 0.79 24.79 19.61
C THR A 184 -0.55 24.25 19.12
N GLU A 185 -1.54 25.14 19.05
CA GLU A 185 -2.82 24.85 18.41
C GLU A 185 -2.78 25.31 16.96
N LEU A 186 -2.93 24.39 16.01
CA LEU A 186 -2.89 24.69 14.58
C LEU A 186 -4.20 25.31 14.09
N THR A 187 -4.16 26.27 13.18
CA THR A 187 -5.34 26.88 12.56
C THR A 187 -5.80 26.06 11.35
N LEU A 188 -7.09 25.68 11.32
CA LEU A 188 -7.67 24.92 10.21
C LEU A 188 -7.92 25.81 8.98
N SER A 189 -8.61 26.93 9.16
CA SER A 189 -9.04 27.79 8.05
C SER A 189 -8.39 29.17 8.09
N LEU A 190 -8.08 29.71 6.92
CA LEU A 190 -7.61 31.09 6.77
C LEU A 190 -8.75 32.10 6.56
N LEU A 191 -10.02 31.69 6.60
CA LEU A 191 -11.15 32.55 6.25
C LEU A 191 -11.20 33.85 7.06
N ASP A 192 -10.90 33.80 8.35
CA ASP A 192 -10.96 34.98 9.23
C ASP A 192 -9.65 35.77 9.29
N SER A 193 -8.58 35.29 8.64
CA SER A 193 -7.24 35.86 8.72
C SER A 193 -6.54 36.06 7.37
N HIS A 194 -7.23 35.89 6.25
CA HIS A 194 -6.66 35.97 4.91
C HIS A 194 -6.26 37.39 4.47
N ASP A 195 -5.32 37.45 3.52
CA ASP A 195 -4.90 38.71 2.90
C ASP A 195 -5.69 38.97 1.60
N SER A 196 -6.07 37.89 0.90
CA SER A 196 -6.82 37.94 -0.36
C SER A 196 -7.64 36.68 -0.61
N ILE A 197 -8.63 36.78 -1.50
CA ILE A 197 -9.38 35.63 -2.02
C ILE A 197 -8.78 35.24 -3.38
N ALA A 198 -8.48 33.96 -3.55
CA ALA A 198 -7.97 33.40 -4.79
C ALA A 198 -9.05 32.56 -5.49
N ASP A 199 -9.16 32.69 -6.81
CA ASP A 199 -9.97 31.82 -7.65
C ASP A 199 -9.11 30.62 -8.07
N VAL A 200 -9.30 29.49 -7.41
CA VAL A 200 -8.51 28.27 -7.57
C VAL A 200 -9.26 27.25 -8.42
N ALA A 201 -8.59 26.69 -9.40
CA ALA A 201 -9.15 25.73 -10.35
C ALA A 201 -9.12 24.30 -9.79
N PHE A 202 -10.27 23.61 -9.86
CA PHE A 202 -10.43 22.20 -9.48
C PHE A 202 -10.89 21.37 -10.69
N PRO A 203 -10.35 20.16 -10.88
CA PRO A 203 -10.79 19.28 -11.95
C PRO A 203 -12.14 18.65 -11.63
N TYR A 204 -13.00 18.52 -12.64
CA TYR A 204 -14.31 17.89 -12.52
C TYR A 204 -14.55 16.89 -13.64
N PHE A 205 -14.70 15.62 -13.26
CA PHE A 205 -14.90 14.51 -14.19
C PHE A 205 -16.34 14.00 -14.23
N GLY A 206 -17.22 14.46 -13.32
CA GLY A 206 -18.61 14.01 -13.24
C GLY A 206 -19.47 14.40 -14.45
N GLY A 207 -18.95 15.25 -15.34
CA GLY A 207 -19.57 15.64 -16.60
C GLY A 207 -19.19 14.74 -17.79
N ASN A 208 -18.22 13.84 -17.64
CA ASN A 208 -17.77 12.96 -18.72
C ASN A 208 -18.91 11.99 -19.10
N GLU A 209 -19.33 12.04 -20.36
CA GLU A 209 -20.41 11.21 -20.85
C GLU A 209 -19.96 9.76 -21.00
N ASN A 210 -20.82 8.82 -20.63
CA ASN A 210 -20.61 7.39 -20.83
C ASN A 210 -21.94 6.73 -21.20
N PRO A 211 -21.97 5.77 -22.14
CA PRO A 211 -23.20 5.11 -22.58
C PRO A 211 -23.95 4.33 -21.47
N HIS A 212 -23.29 4.04 -20.34
CA HIS A 212 -23.83 3.18 -19.29
C HIS A 212 -23.97 3.86 -17.92
N PHE A 213 -23.51 5.10 -17.79
CA PHE A 213 -23.53 5.88 -16.55
C PHE A 213 -24.14 7.26 -16.80
N ARG A 214 -24.90 7.74 -15.82
CA ARG A 214 -25.39 9.12 -15.84
C ARG A 214 -24.22 10.07 -15.55
N SER A 215 -24.20 11.19 -16.24
CA SER A 215 -23.27 12.29 -15.99
C SER A 215 -24.05 13.55 -15.63
N VAL A 216 -23.40 14.47 -14.91
CA VAL A 216 -23.95 15.80 -14.61
C VAL A 216 -23.03 16.83 -15.23
N LYS A 217 -23.48 17.43 -16.33
CA LYS A 217 -22.68 18.40 -17.09
C LYS A 217 -22.40 19.65 -16.24
N GLN A 218 -21.12 19.95 -16.07
CA GLN A 218 -20.57 21.22 -15.58
C GLN A 218 -19.26 21.47 -16.34
N GLU A 219 -18.61 22.60 -16.09
CA GLU A 219 -17.28 22.85 -16.66
C GLU A 219 -16.28 21.80 -16.15
N PRO A 220 -15.40 21.26 -17.01
CA PRO A 220 -14.34 20.33 -16.60
C PRO A 220 -13.36 20.92 -15.58
N VAL A 221 -13.33 22.25 -15.49
CA VAL A 221 -12.57 23.02 -14.52
C VAL A 221 -13.54 23.92 -13.74
N LEU A 222 -13.64 23.71 -12.44
CA LEU A 222 -14.46 24.51 -11.54
C LEU A 222 -13.55 25.52 -10.82
N LEU A 223 -13.78 26.81 -11.04
CA LEU A 223 -13.14 27.86 -10.26
C LEU A 223 -13.85 27.99 -8.91
N ARG A 224 -13.08 27.90 -7.82
CA ARG A 224 -13.54 27.99 -6.44
C ARG A 224 -12.85 29.14 -5.73
N ARG A 225 -13.59 29.89 -4.93
CA ARG A 225 -13.04 31.04 -4.20
C ARG A 225 -12.52 30.59 -2.84
N VAL A 226 -11.23 30.74 -2.59
CA VAL A 226 -10.58 30.31 -1.34
C VAL A 226 -9.85 31.46 -0.64
N PRO A 227 -9.87 31.51 0.71
CA PRO A 227 -9.07 32.46 1.47
C PRO A 227 -7.58 32.10 1.37
N SER A 228 -6.74 33.10 1.11
CA SER A 228 -5.30 32.90 0.93
C SER A 228 -4.46 33.98 1.61
N LYS A 229 -3.25 33.61 2.00
CA LYS A 229 -2.22 34.53 2.51
C LYS A 229 -1.05 34.59 1.55
N THR A 230 -0.35 35.73 1.49
CA THR A 230 0.87 35.86 0.70
C THR A 230 2.10 35.73 1.59
N LEU A 231 2.99 34.80 1.25
CA LEU A 231 4.25 34.58 1.94
C LEU A 231 5.43 34.94 1.04
N THR A 232 6.49 35.47 1.64
CA THR A 232 7.80 35.62 1.00
C THR A 232 8.62 34.36 1.26
N LEU A 233 9.07 33.70 0.20
CA LEU A 233 9.89 32.49 0.26
C LEU A 233 11.38 32.82 0.44
N ALA A 234 12.19 31.80 0.72
CA ALA A 234 13.63 31.90 0.91
C ALA A 234 14.37 32.49 -0.30
N ASP A 235 13.86 32.25 -1.51
CA ASP A 235 14.40 32.81 -2.76
C ASP A 235 13.97 34.26 -3.02
N GLY A 236 13.18 34.86 -2.12
CA GLY A 236 12.64 36.21 -2.22
C GLY A 236 11.37 36.32 -3.06
N SER A 237 10.90 35.24 -3.67
CA SER A 237 9.63 35.22 -4.40
C SER A 237 8.44 35.34 -3.44
N GLN A 238 7.33 35.88 -3.93
CA GLN A 238 6.08 35.91 -3.19
C GLN A 238 5.11 34.87 -3.75
N LYS A 239 4.55 34.04 -2.88
CA LYS A 239 3.59 33.00 -3.23
C LYS A 239 2.37 33.07 -2.32
N ARG A 240 1.20 32.79 -2.91
CA ARG A 240 -0.03 32.63 -2.13
C ARG A 240 -0.08 31.21 -1.56
N VAL A 241 -0.59 31.10 -0.34
CA VAL A 241 -0.83 29.83 0.36
C VAL A 241 -2.27 29.73 0.83
N VAL A 242 -2.75 28.49 0.92
CA VAL A 242 -4.08 28.11 1.40
C VAL A 242 -3.96 26.88 2.29
N SER A 243 -4.86 26.70 3.26
CA SER A 243 -4.91 25.47 4.03
C SER A 243 -5.52 24.32 3.22
N VAL A 244 -5.14 23.07 3.52
CA VAL A 244 -5.83 21.89 2.96
C VAL A 244 -7.32 21.89 3.35
N TYR A 245 -7.67 22.34 4.55
CA TYR A 245 -9.06 22.46 5.01
C TYR A 245 -9.90 23.35 4.09
N ASP A 246 -9.40 24.53 3.74
CA ASP A 246 -10.08 25.47 2.85
C ASP A 246 -10.24 24.88 1.43
N LEU A 247 -9.21 24.17 0.94
CA LEU A 247 -9.27 23.45 -0.34
C LEU A 247 -10.30 22.31 -0.31
N VAL A 248 -10.41 21.57 0.80
CA VAL A 248 -11.42 20.51 0.97
C VAL A 248 -12.83 21.10 0.93
N LEU A 249 -13.11 22.14 1.71
CA LEU A 249 -14.42 22.80 1.72
C LEU A 249 -14.80 23.35 0.33
N ALA A 250 -13.85 23.96 -0.36
CA ALA A 250 -14.02 24.44 -1.73
C ALA A 250 -14.29 23.31 -2.72
N ASN A 251 -13.54 22.20 -2.64
CA ASN A 251 -13.71 21.04 -3.50
C ASN A 251 -15.11 20.42 -3.33
N TYR A 252 -15.60 20.29 -2.10
CA TYR A 252 -16.96 19.80 -1.82
C TYR A 252 -18.06 20.84 -2.14
N GLY A 253 -17.69 22.05 -2.57
CA GLY A 253 -18.60 23.08 -3.03
C GLY A 253 -19.45 23.73 -1.94
N LEU A 254 -18.87 23.95 -0.76
CA LEU A 254 -19.55 24.58 0.38
C LEU A 254 -19.49 26.11 0.23
N ASP A 255 -20.64 26.79 0.30
CA ASP A 255 -20.66 28.25 0.40
C ASP A 255 -20.19 28.71 1.79
N ARG A 256 -19.36 29.75 1.77
CA ARG A 256 -18.66 30.30 2.95
C ARG A 256 -18.71 31.82 2.98
N GLY A 257 -19.63 32.43 2.22
CA GLY A 257 -19.75 33.89 2.13
C GLY A 257 -18.70 34.56 1.24
N LEU A 258 -18.06 33.79 0.36
CA LEU A 258 -17.03 34.28 -0.57
C LEU A 258 -17.60 34.60 -1.96
N GLU A 259 -18.92 34.55 -2.15
CA GLU A 259 -19.58 34.75 -3.45
C GLU A 259 -19.08 33.76 -4.54
N ASP A 260 -18.86 32.49 -4.17
CA ASP A 260 -18.48 31.43 -5.11
C ASP A 260 -19.70 30.92 -5.87
N SER A 261 -19.79 31.25 -7.17
CA SER A 261 -20.92 30.84 -8.02
C SER A 261 -20.99 29.33 -8.30
N ASN A 262 -19.91 28.58 -8.05
CA ASN A 262 -19.90 27.13 -8.14
C ASN A 262 -20.25 26.46 -6.81
N ALA A 263 -20.23 27.19 -5.68
CA ALA A 263 -20.64 26.66 -4.38
C ALA A 263 -22.17 26.50 -4.30
N ALA A 264 -22.61 25.56 -3.47
CA ALA A 264 -24.01 25.31 -3.21
C ALA A 264 -24.47 26.11 -2.00
N VAL A 265 -25.62 26.78 -2.13
CA VAL A 265 -26.27 27.48 -1.00
C VAL A 265 -27.20 26.52 -0.27
N ASN A 266 -27.76 25.54 -0.99
CA ASN A 266 -28.60 24.49 -0.42
C ASN A 266 -28.42 23.14 -1.14
N TYR A 267 -28.93 22.06 -0.56
CA TYR A 267 -28.74 20.69 -1.08
C TYR A 267 -29.47 20.39 -2.39
N ALA A 268 -30.48 21.19 -2.76
CA ALA A 268 -31.22 21.04 -4.02
C ALA A 268 -30.48 21.66 -5.23
N ASP A 269 -29.47 22.50 -4.98
CA ASP A 269 -28.65 23.07 -6.04
C ASP A 269 -27.85 21.97 -6.72
N ILE A 270 -27.93 21.86 -8.05
CA ILE A 270 -27.14 20.86 -8.81
C ILE A 270 -25.73 21.41 -9.02
N LYS A 271 -24.95 21.42 -7.94
CA LYS A 271 -23.52 21.75 -7.91
C LYS A 271 -22.71 20.50 -7.58
N ALA A 272 -21.45 20.47 -8.02
CA ALA A 272 -20.59 19.32 -7.82
C ALA A 272 -20.62 18.87 -6.35
N TYR A 273 -20.95 17.59 -6.14
CA TYR A 273 -20.98 16.92 -4.84
C TYR A 273 -22.09 17.31 -3.86
N THR A 274 -23.16 17.97 -4.31
CA THR A 274 -24.39 18.14 -3.51
C THR A 274 -25.24 16.85 -3.48
N PRO A 275 -26.18 16.70 -2.54
CA PRO A 275 -27.18 15.63 -2.59
C PRO A 275 -27.98 15.57 -3.89
N ALA A 276 -28.43 16.70 -4.46
CA ALA A 276 -29.12 16.73 -5.75
C ALA A 276 -28.23 16.28 -6.92
N TRP A 277 -26.96 16.65 -6.92
CA TRP A 277 -25.98 16.12 -7.87
C TRP A 277 -25.75 14.61 -7.69
N GLY A 278 -25.63 14.16 -6.44
CA GLY A 278 -25.43 12.75 -6.08
C GLY A 278 -26.59 11.87 -6.54
N GLU A 279 -27.83 12.35 -6.42
CA GLU A 279 -29.02 11.67 -6.92
C GLU A 279 -28.96 11.46 -8.44
N GLN A 280 -28.54 12.47 -9.21
CA GLN A 280 -28.46 12.35 -10.66
C GLN A 280 -27.43 11.32 -11.10
N ILE A 281 -26.24 11.31 -10.48
CA ILE A 281 -25.16 10.38 -10.83
C ILE A 281 -25.51 8.95 -10.39
N THR A 282 -25.96 8.78 -9.14
CA THR A 282 -26.04 7.47 -8.49
C THR A 282 -27.42 6.83 -8.61
N GLY A 283 -28.47 7.63 -8.76
CA GLY A 283 -29.86 7.20 -8.65
C GLY A 283 -30.40 7.08 -7.21
N VAL A 284 -29.58 7.34 -6.18
CA VAL A 284 -30.02 7.32 -4.78
C VAL A 284 -30.74 8.63 -4.45
N PRO A 285 -31.97 8.61 -3.89
CA PRO A 285 -32.71 9.84 -3.58
C PRO A 285 -31.94 10.79 -2.65
N ALA A 286 -31.90 12.09 -2.98
CA ALA A 286 -31.16 13.12 -2.27
C ALA A 286 -31.53 13.18 -0.78
N TRP A 287 -32.82 13.12 -0.45
CA TRP A 287 -33.28 13.10 0.95
C TRP A 287 -32.72 11.93 1.76
N LEU A 288 -32.45 10.79 1.10
CA LEU A 288 -31.90 9.61 1.75
C LEU A 288 -30.38 9.76 1.95
N ILE A 289 -29.68 10.38 0.98
CA ILE A 289 -28.28 10.78 1.11
C ILE A 289 -28.12 11.69 2.34
N GLU A 290 -28.94 12.75 2.41
CA GLU A 290 -28.96 13.70 3.53
C GLU A 290 -29.23 13.00 4.87
N LYS A 291 -30.28 12.18 4.93
CA LYS A 291 -30.67 11.47 6.15
C LYS A 291 -29.55 10.59 6.68
N ILE A 292 -28.97 9.73 5.83
CA ILE A 292 -27.96 8.78 6.27
C ILE A 292 -26.65 9.50 6.63
N ALA A 293 -26.26 10.55 5.89
CA ALA A 293 -25.09 11.36 6.23
C ALA A 293 -25.24 12.03 7.60
N ARG A 294 -26.41 12.63 7.86
CA ARG A 294 -26.72 13.30 9.13
C ARG A 294 -26.76 12.32 10.30
N GLU A 295 -27.45 11.19 10.16
CA GLU A 295 -27.52 10.16 11.22
C GLU A 295 -26.13 9.56 11.52
N PHE A 296 -25.32 9.33 10.49
CA PHE A 296 -23.96 8.80 10.62
C PHE A 296 -23.06 9.77 11.41
N ALA A 297 -23.05 11.06 11.02
CA ALA A 297 -22.25 12.08 11.69
C ALA A 297 -22.77 12.42 13.09
N ASP A 298 -24.08 12.54 13.27
CA ASP A 298 -24.68 12.78 14.59
C ASP A 298 -24.33 11.66 15.58
N THR A 299 -24.35 10.40 15.12
CA THR A 299 -23.93 9.26 15.96
C THR A 299 -22.45 9.36 16.31
N ALA A 300 -21.58 9.68 15.35
CA ALA A 300 -20.16 9.85 15.61
C ALA A 300 -19.88 11.02 16.58
N HIS A 301 -20.57 12.15 16.43
CA HIS A 301 -20.46 13.29 17.34
C HIS A 301 -20.84 12.89 18.77
N LYS A 302 -22.01 12.27 18.95
CA LYS A 302 -22.52 11.83 20.26
C LYS A 302 -21.64 10.79 20.94
N THR A 303 -20.98 9.95 20.16
CA THR A 303 -20.25 8.79 20.67
C THR A 303 -18.73 8.94 20.60
N HIS A 304 -18.24 10.08 20.11
CA HIS A 304 -16.83 10.34 19.85
C HIS A 304 -16.22 9.30 18.89
N GLY A 305 -16.81 9.20 17.69
CA GLY A 305 -16.26 8.45 16.58
C GLY A 305 -16.78 7.02 16.38
N ARG A 306 -17.79 6.55 17.13
CA ARG A 306 -18.31 5.16 17.00
C ARG A 306 -19.28 4.94 15.82
N SER A 307 -18.91 5.47 14.66
CA SER A 307 -19.52 5.19 13.36
C SER A 307 -18.50 4.54 12.42
N MET A 308 -18.88 3.46 11.76
CA MET A 308 -17.98 2.57 11.03
C MET A 308 -18.48 2.30 9.61
N ILE A 309 -17.54 2.15 8.67
CA ILE A 309 -17.85 1.69 7.31
C ILE A 309 -17.11 0.37 7.06
N ILE A 310 -17.87 -0.71 6.88
CA ILE A 310 -17.38 -2.02 6.44
C ILE A 310 -17.42 -2.04 4.92
N LEU A 311 -16.25 -2.17 4.28
CA LEU A 311 -16.11 -2.08 2.83
C LEU A 311 -15.27 -3.21 2.26
N GLY A 312 -15.48 -3.50 0.98
CA GLY A 312 -14.88 -4.67 0.32
C GLY A 312 -14.70 -4.52 -1.18
N ALA A 313 -14.59 -5.67 -1.86
CA ALA A 313 -14.27 -5.75 -3.28
C ALA A 313 -15.31 -5.06 -4.20
N GLY A 314 -16.56 -4.93 -3.76
CA GLY A 314 -17.62 -4.27 -4.55
C GLY A 314 -17.31 -2.81 -4.89
N VAL A 315 -16.46 -2.15 -4.08
CA VAL A 315 -15.95 -0.80 -4.32
C VAL A 315 -14.44 -0.77 -4.60
N ASN A 316 -13.68 -1.79 -4.17
CA ASN A 316 -12.22 -1.87 -4.38
C ASN A 316 -11.79 -2.37 -5.76
N HIS A 317 -12.62 -3.14 -6.46
CA HIS A 317 -12.26 -3.74 -7.75
C HIS A 317 -12.65 -2.87 -8.96
N TRP A 318 -12.93 -1.59 -8.72
CA TRP A 318 -13.11 -0.60 -9.77
C TRP A 318 -11.78 0.05 -10.14
N TYR A 319 -11.65 0.53 -11.37
CA TYR A 319 -10.45 1.25 -11.82
C TYR A 319 -10.15 2.47 -10.91
N HIS A 320 -11.19 3.24 -10.58
CA HIS A 320 -11.12 4.36 -9.65
C HIS A 320 -11.47 3.97 -8.20
N MET A 321 -10.95 2.83 -7.72
CA MET A 321 -11.17 2.36 -6.36
C MET A 321 -10.69 3.35 -5.30
N ASP A 322 -9.67 4.12 -5.62
CA ASP A 322 -9.11 5.17 -4.78
C ASP A 322 -10.11 6.29 -4.51
N MET A 323 -10.92 6.68 -5.50
CA MET A 323 -11.98 7.68 -5.35
C MET A 323 -13.12 7.16 -4.47
N ASN A 324 -13.51 5.89 -4.65
CA ASN A 324 -14.50 5.25 -3.78
C ASN A 324 -14.02 5.25 -2.33
N TYR A 325 -12.77 4.82 -2.11
CA TYR A 325 -12.18 4.70 -0.77
C TYR A 325 -11.98 6.07 -0.14
N ARG A 326 -11.40 7.04 -0.85
CA ARG A 326 -11.16 8.40 -0.32
C ARG A 326 -12.45 9.11 0.04
N GLY A 327 -13.54 8.91 -0.71
CA GLY A 327 -14.86 9.43 -0.34
C GLY A 327 -15.31 8.90 1.03
N MET A 328 -15.24 7.59 1.23
CA MET A 328 -15.62 6.94 2.50
C MET A 328 -14.67 7.27 3.65
N ILE A 329 -13.37 7.32 3.37
CA ILE A 329 -12.33 7.72 4.33
C ILE A 329 -12.57 9.16 4.79
N ASN A 330 -12.86 10.08 3.87
CA ASN A 330 -13.16 11.47 4.21
C ASN A 330 -14.38 11.55 5.13
N MET A 331 -15.46 10.82 4.87
CA MET A 331 -16.61 10.78 5.78
C MET A 331 -16.22 10.36 7.20
N LEU A 332 -15.39 9.32 7.32
CA LEU A 332 -14.89 8.82 8.61
C LEU A 332 -13.96 9.82 9.31
N VAL A 333 -13.07 10.46 8.56
CA VAL A 333 -12.12 11.49 9.07
C VAL A 333 -12.88 12.73 9.53
N PHE A 334 -13.83 13.22 8.74
CA PHE A 334 -14.67 14.38 9.09
C PHE A 334 -15.49 14.12 10.35
N CYS A 335 -15.80 12.86 10.64
CA CYS A 335 -16.53 12.44 11.84
C CYS A 335 -15.60 11.98 12.99
N GLY A 336 -14.28 12.06 12.83
CA GLY A 336 -13.32 11.59 13.83
C GLY A 336 -13.46 10.13 14.21
N CYS A 337 -13.76 9.24 13.26
CA CYS A 337 -14.03 7.83 13.53
C CYS A 337 -12.77 6.94 13.51
N VAL A 338 -11.75 7.33 12.73
CA VAL A 338 -10.53 6.52 12.58
C VAL A 338 -9.74 6.54 13.90
N GLY A 339 -9.26 5.39 14.35
CA GLY A 339 -8.52 5.24 15.61
C GLY A 339 -9.39 5.13 16.87
N GLN A 340 -10.72 5.16 16.75
CA GLN A 340 -11.64 4.95 17.87
C GLN A 340 -12.26 3.55 17.81
N SER A 341 -12.33 2.85 18.94
CA SER A 341 -13.02 1.56 19.03
C SER A 341 -14.50 1.70 18.67
N GLY A 342 -15.00 0.83 17.78
CA GLY A 342 -16.34 0.92 17.22
C GLY A 342 -16.47 1.93 16.07
N GLY A 343 -15.36 2.52 15.63
CA GLY A 343 -15.30 3.50 14.56
C GLY A 343 -14.32 3.12 13.45
N GLY A 344 -14.44 3.81 12.32
CA GLY A 344 -13.35 3.87 11.35
C GLY A 344 -13.54 3.01 10.09
N TRP A 345 -12.44 2.87 9.38
CA TRP A 345 -12.36 2.24 8.07
C TRP A 345 -12.12 0.75 8.22
N SER A 346 -13.14 -0.06 7.87
CA SER A 346 -13.13 -1.51 8.07
C SER A 346 -13.09 -2.23 6.73
N HIS A 347 -11.92 -2.18 6.09
CA HIS A 347 -11.65 -2.84 4.83
C HIS A 347 -11.39 -4.33 5.01
N TYR A 348 -12.16 -5.15 4.30
CA TYR A 348 -11.89 -6.58 4.27
C TYR A 348 -11.86 -7.03 2.81
N VAL A 349 -10.91 -7.90 2.45
CA VAL A 349 -10.79 -8.49 1.10
C VAL A 349 -10.38 -9.95 1.21
N GLY A 350 -9.09 -10.24 1.07
CA GLY A 350 -8.47 -11.51 1.41
C GLY A 350 -7.83 -11.45 2.79
N GLN A 351 -7.13 -12.53 3.14
CA GLN A 351 -6.48 -12.70 4.43
C GLN A 351 -5.02 -12.24 4.34
N GLU A 352 -4.80 -10.94 4.52
CA GLU A 352 -3.49 -10.31 4.27
C GLU A 352 -2.66 -10.13 5.54
N LYS A 353 -3.31 -9.99 6.70
CA LYS A 353 -2.64 -9.75 7.98
C LYS A 353 -2.00 -11.02 8.56
N LEU A 354 -0.80 -11.31 8.08
CA LEU A 354 0.15 -12.19 8.76
C LEU A 354 0.64 -11.49 10.02
N ARG A 355 0.07 -11.84 11.18
CA ARG A 355 0.34 -11.10 12.41
C ARG A 355 1.81 -11.15 12.84
N PRO A 356 2.49 -12.31 12.95
CA PRO A 356 3.91 -12.38 13.34
C PRO A 356 4.87 -11.98 12.21
N GLN A 357 4.71 -10.78 11.66
CA GLN A 357 5.28 -10.34 10.38
C GLN A 357 6.81 -10.41 10.39
N THR A 358 7.46 -9.80 11.39
CA THR A 358 8.92 -9.71 11.45
C THR A 358 9.60 -11.01 11.89
N GLY A 359 8.85 -11.99 12.42
CA GLY A 359 9.35 -13.36 12.57
C GLY A 359 9.28 -14.18 11.29
N TRP A 360 8.29 -13.91 10.43
CA TRP A 360 8.08 -14.61 9.16
C TRP A 360 8.96 -14.08 8.02
N LEU A 361 9.11 -12.77 7.88
CA LEU A 361 9.90 -12.13 6.83
C LEU A 361 11.31 -12.73 6.65
N PRO A 362 12.13 -12.91 7.71
CA PRO A 362 13.47 -13.46 7.55
C PRO A 362 13.47 -14.91 7.08
N LEU A 363 12.50 -15.72 7.50
CA LEU A 363 12.36 -17.11 7.05
C LEU A 363 11.93 -17.17 5.58
N ALA A 364 10.87 -16.44 5.22
CA ALA A 364 10.26 -16.55 3.90
C ALA A 364 11.14 -16.02 2.76
N PHE A 365 11.96 -15.01 3.06
CA PHE A 365 12.81 -14.34 2.08
C PHE A 365 14.30 -14.56 2.31
N ALA A 366 14.66 -15.52 3.18
CA ALA A 366 16.03 -15.86 3.57
C ALA A 366 16.86 -14.64 4.05
N LEU A 367 16.21 -13.68 4.73
CA LEU A 367 16.87 -12.45 5.23
C LEU A 367 17.80 -12.72 6.41
N ASP A 368 17.74 -13.92 6.96
CA ASP A 368 18.69 -14.48 7.90
C ASP A 368 20.03 -14.86 7.23
N TRP A 369 20.05 -15.11 5.92
CA TRP A 369 21.26 -15.42 5.15
C TRP A 369 21.71 -14.31 4.20
N ASN A 370 20.77 -13.69 3.49
CA ASN A 370 21.06 -12.73 2.42
C ASN A 370 20.05 -11.58 2.42
N ARG A 371 20.52 -10.34 2.21
CA ARG A 371 19.67 -9.15 2.07
C ARG A 371 20.20 -8.29 0.91
N PRO A 372 19.35 -7.69 0.06
CA PRO A 372 17.88 -7.84 -0.03
C PRO A 372 17.45 -9.06 -0.90
N PRO A 373 16.17 -9.48 -0.82
CA PRO A 373 15.57 -10.44 -1.75
C PRO A 373 15.15 -9.74 -3.07
N ARG A 374 14.54 -10.49 -4.00
CA ARG A 374 13.91 -9.94 -5.22
C ARG A 374 12.38 -9.99 -5.11
N GLN A 375 11.78 -8.96 -4.53
CA GLN A 375 10.33 -8.77 -4.54
C GLN A 375 9.88 -8.12 -5.86
N MET A 376 8.65 -8.42 -6.30
CA MET A 376 8.08 -7.89 -7.54
C MET A 376 6.57 -7.66 -7.39
N ASN A 377 6.06 -6.56 -7.92
CA ASN A 377 4.62 -6.28 -7.97
C ASN A 377 3.98 -6.98 -9.18
N SER A 378 3.10 -7.96 -8.94
CA SER A 378 2.67 -8.89 -10.00
C SER A 378 1.81 -8.27 -11.10
N THR A 379 1.08 -7.17 -10.84
CA THR A 379 0.29 -6.51 -11.88
C THR A 379 1.17 -6.07 -13.05
N SER A 380 2.25 -5.32 -12.78
CA SER A 380 3.19 -4.89 -13.81
C SER A 380 3.92 -6.07 -14.45
N PHE A 381 4.29 -7.07 -13.64
CA PHE A 381 4.92 -8.29 -14.14
C PHE A 381 4.06 -9.01 -15.17
N PHE A 382 2.78 -9.26 -14.89
CA PHE A 382 1.89 -9.95 -15.82
C PHE A 382 1.41 -9.05 -16.96
N TYR A 383 1.19 -7.75 -16.70
CA TYR A 383 0.88 -6.79 -17.76
C TYR A 383 1.96 -6.80 -18.84
N ASN A 384 3.24 -6.82 -18.43
CA ASN A 384 4.40 -6.94 -19.31
C ASN A 384 4.52 -8.35 -19.93
N HIS A 385 4.67 -9.40 -19.13
CA HIS A 385 5.10 -10.71 -19.62
C HIS A 385 3.99 -11.54 -20.27
N ALA A 386 2.73 -11.36 -19.85
CA ALA A 386 1.59 -11.88 -20.60
C ALA A 386 1.20 -10.96 -21.77
N SER A 387 2.00 -9.93 -22.05
CA SER A 387 1.86 -9.01 -23.19
C SER A 387 0.49 -8.33 -23.31
N GLN A 388 -0.21 -8.13 -22.19
CA GLN A 388 -1.52 -7.46 -22.18
C GLN A 388 -1.42 -6.01 -22.65
N TRP A 389 -0.28 -5.37 -22.39
CA TRP A 389 0.03 -4.02 -22.85
C TRP A 389 -0.06 -3.85 -24.37
N ARG A 390 0.13 -4.92 -25.16
CA ARG A 390 0.00 -4.87 -26.62
C ARG A 390 -1.43 -4.66 -27.11
N TYR A 391 -2.40 -4.73 -26.21
CA TYR A 391 -3.83 -4.64 -26.49
C TYR A 391 -4.49 -3.49 -25.73
N GLU A 392 -3.69 -2.61 -25.11
CA GLU A 392 -4.22 -1.52 -24.31
C GLU A 392 -5.08 -0.59 -25.15
N LYS A 393 -6.19 -0.15 -24.56
CA LYS A 393 -7.10 0.82 -25.18
C LYS A 393 -7.26 2.07 -24.34
N LEU A 394 -6.85 2.02 -23.07
CA LEU A 394 -6.86 3.19 -22.20
C LEU A 394 -5.56 3.98 -22.36
N THR A 395 -5.68 5.26 -22.68
CA THR A 395 -4.52 6.15 -22.77
C THR A 395 -4.31 6.90 -21.45
N ALA A 396 -3.05 7.26 -21.15
CA ALA A 396 -2.77 8.15 -20.01
C ALA A 396 -3.48 9.50 -20.15
N GLN A 397 -3.58 10.01 -21.38
CA GLN A 397 -4.16 11.31 -21.69
C GLN A 397 -5.64 11.42 -21.29
N GLU A 398 -6.42 10.36 -21.44
CA GLU A 398 -7.84 10.31 -21.00
C GLU A 398 -8.01 10.35 -19.49
N LEU A 399 -6.95 10.08 -18.72
CA LEU A 399 -6.96 10.06 -17.26
C LEU A 399 -6.41 11.36 -16.63
N LEU A 400 -5.74 12.19 -17.43
CA LEU A 400 -5.10 13.40 -16.93
C LEU A 400 -6.12 14.41 -16.45
N SER A 401 -5.73 15.16 -15.41
CA SER A 401 -6.46 16.36 -15.01
C SER A 401 -6.52 17.35 -16.19
N PRO A 402 -7.65 18.04 -16.42
CA PRO A 402 -7.72 19.15 -17.37
C PRO A 402 -6.85 20.36 -16.97
N LEU A 403 -6.23 20.31 -15.79
CA LEU A 403 -5.25 21.26 -15.30
C LEU A 403 -3.80 20.82 -15.57
N ALA A 404 -3.57 19.59 -16.04
CA ALA A 404 -2.23 19.09 -16.30
C ALA A 404 -1.74 19.54 -17.68
N ASP A 405 -0.43 19.76 -17.78
CA ASP A 405 0.25 19.90 -19.07
C ASP A 405 0.41 18.52 -19.70
N ALA A 406 -0.50 18.16 -20.60
CA ALA A 406 -0.51 16.85 -21.26
C ALA A 406 0.78 16.55 -22.04
N THR A 407 1.55 17.56 -22.45
CA THR A 407 2.80 17.37 -23.18
C THR A 407 3.91 16.73 -22.32
N LYS A 408 3.77 16.79 -20.99
CA LYS A 408 4.69 16.15 -20.03
C LYS A 408 4.38 14.67 -19.80
N PHE A 409 3.23 14.19 -20.25
CA PHE A 409 2.68 12.87 -19.92
C PHE A 409 2.31 12.08 -21.19
N THR A 410 3.24 11.99 -22.14
CA THR A 410 3.09 11.20 -23.36
C THR A 410 3.47 9.73 -23.16
N GLY A 411 3.14 8.90 -24.13
CA GLY A 411 3.48 7.48 -24.16
C GLY A 411 2.37 6.56 -23.65
N HIS A 412 2.65 5.27 -23.76
CA HIS A 412 1.78 4.18 -23.37
C HIS A 412 1.76 4.00 -21.84
N LEU A 413 0.74 3.37 -21.26
CA LEU A 413 0.70 3.10 -19.81
C LEU A 413 1.92 2.28 -19.31
N ILE A 414 2.46 1.39 -20.15
CA ILE A 414 3.69 0.64 -19.86
C ILE A 414 4.92 1.56 -19.75
N ASP A 415 4.96 2.68 -20.48
CA ASP A 415 6.08 3.62 -20.44
C ASP A 415 6.19 4.28 -19.07
N PHE A 416 5.06 4.58 -18.44
CA PHE A 416 4.99 5.06 -17.06
C PHE A 416 5.54 4.02 -16.07
N ASN A 417 5.30 2.73 -16.32
CA ASN A 417 5.87 1.66 -15.51
C ASN A 417 7.40 1.57 -15.67
N VAL A 418 7.91 1.61 -16.90
CA VAL A 418 9.36 1.60 -17.19
C VAL A 418 10.06 2.81 -16.57
N ARG A 419 9.45 4.00 -16.67
CA ARG A 419 9.90 5.23 -16.00
C ARG A 419 9.96 5.03 -14.48
N ALA A 420 8.90 4.49 -13.88
CA ALA A 420 8.84 4.21 -12.44
C ALA A 420 9.91 3.19 -12.00
N GLU A 421 10.13 2.13 -12.77
CA GLU A 421 11.16 1.12 -12.51
C GLU A 421 12.58 1.74 -12.49
N ARG A 422 12.93 2.54 -13.52
CA ARG A 422 14.26 3.16 -13.59
C ARG A 422 14.49 4.27 -12.57
N MET A 423 13.44 4.96 -12.13
CA MET A 423 13.51 5.94 -11.05
C MET A 423 13.55 5.29 -9.66
N GLY A 424 13.43 3.96 -9.60
CA GLY A 424 13.47 3.20 -8.35
C GLY A 424 12.15 3.19 -7.59
N TRP A 425 11.04 3.60 -8.20
CA TRP A 425 9.73 3.64 -7.54
C TRP A 425 9.08 2.25 -7.48
N LEU A 426 9.28 1.43 -8.51
CA LEU A 426 8.74 0.07 -8.61
C LEU A 426 9.87 -0.94 -8.81
N PRO A 427 9.70 -2.19 -8.34
CA PRO A 427 10.65 -3.26 -8.64
C PRO A 427 10.56 -3.70 -10.11
N SER A 428 11.62 -4.35 -10.58
CA SER A 428 11.72 -4.96 -11.91
C SER A 428 11.96 -6.47 -11.80
N SER A 429 11.38 -7.25 -12.71
CA SER A 429 11.68 -8.68 -12.85
C SER A 429 11.35 -9.20 -14.27
N PRO A 430 12.33 -9.75 -15.02
CA PRO A 430 13.77 -9.67 -14.77
C PRO A 430 14.28 -8.22 -14.61
N GLN A 431 15.42 -8.02 -13.95
CA GLN A 431 15.90 -6.67 -13.61
C GLN A 431 16.69 -6.01 -14.73
N LEU A 432 17.69 -6.71 -15.26
CA LEU A 432 18.64 -6.19 -16.24
C LEU A 432 18.60 -7.03 -17.51
N ASN A 433 18.99 -6.46 -18.64
CA ASN A 433 19.07 -7.13 -19.94
C ASN A 433 20.22 -8.15 -20.09
N LEU A 434 20.95 -8.40 -19.01
CA LEU A 434 22.07 -9.34 -18.94
C LEU A 434 22.01 -10.11 -17.63
N ASN A 435 22.64 -11.29 -17.59
CA ASN A 435 22.69 -12.11 -16.38
C ASN A 435 23.43 -11.34 -15.26
N PRO A 436 22.75 -10.98 -14.15
CA PRO A 436 23.33 -10.15 -13.10
C PRO A 436 24.52 -10.79 -12.38
N LEU A 437 24.65 -12.12 -12.44
CA LEU A 437 25.81 -12.84 -11.90
C LEU A 437 27.11 -12.55 -12.65
N HIS A 438 27.02 -12.11 -13.92
CA HIS A 438 28.20 -11.83 -14.74
C HIS A 438 28.73 -10.39 -14.57
N ILE A 439 28.03 -9.53 -13.83
CA ILE A 439 28.43 -8.12 -13.66
C ILE A 439 29.74 -8.00 -12.91
N LYS A 440 29.95 -8.81 -11.86
CA LYS A 440 31.19 -8.76 -11.07
C LYS A 440 32.43 -8.94 -11.93
N ALA A 441 32.45 -9.97 -12.79
CA ALA A 441 33.59 -10.24 -13.67
C ALA A 441 33.84 -9.10 -14.67
N ARG A 442 32.76 -8.48 -15.19
CA ARG A 442 32.87 -7.32 -16.10
C ARG A 442 33.38 -6.07 -15.37
N ALA A 443 32.91 -5.83 -14.16
CA ALA A 443 33.36 -4.73 -13.32
C ALA A 443 34.84 -4.87 -12.95
N ASP A 444 35.29 -6.08 -12.58
CA ASP A 444 36.70 -6.37 -12.29
C ASP A 444 37.59 -6.12 -13.52
N ALA A 445 37.15 -6.55 -14.70
CA ALA A 445 37.88 -6.31 -15.95
C ALA A 445 37.96 -4.81 -16.31
N ALA A 446 37.00 -4.00 -15.85
CA ALA A 446 36.98 -2.55 -16.00
C ALA A 446 37.68 -1.80 -14.85
N GLY A 447 38.17 -2.49 -13.82
CA GLY A 447 38.78 -1.87 -12.65
C GLY A 447 37.81 -1.09 -11.76
N MET A 448 36.53 -1.51 -11.73
CA MET A 448 35.43 -0.85 -11.01
C MET A 448 34.74 -1.80 -10.03
N THR A 449 34.03 -1.25 -9.05
CA THR A 449 33.08 -2.04 -8.26
C THR A 449 31.87 -2.45 -9.12
N PRO A 450 31.15 -3.54 -8.77
CA PRO A 450 29.92 -3.91 -9.47
C PRO A 450 28.88 -2.79 -9.52
N GLN A 451 28.75 -2.03 -8.43
CA GLN A 451 27.82 -0.90 -8.35
C GLN A 451 28.21 0.23 -9.32
N GLU A 452 29.47 0.66 -9.33
CA GLU A 452 29.96 1.70 -10.25
C GLU A 452 29.80 1.27 -11.71
N TYR A 453 30.18 0.03 -12.04
CA TYR A 453 30.03 -0.52 -13.38
C TYR A 453 28.55 -0.53 -13.82
N THR A 454 27.63 -0.95 -12.95
CA THR A 454 26.20 -0.93 -13.26
C THR A 454 25.67 0.48 -13.46
N VAL A 455 26.04 1.44 -12.60
CA VAL A 455 25.64 2.85 -12.77
C VAL A 455 26.14 3.41 -14.10
N GLN A 456 27.43 3.20 -14.41
CA GLN A 456 28.01 3.67 -15.66
C GLN A 456 27.34 3.00 -16.87
N GLY A 457 27.11 1.68 -16.80
CA GLY A 457 26.44 0.93 -17.85
C GLY A 457 25.00 1.38 -18.09
N LEU A 458 24.25 1.70 -17.03
CA LEU A 458 22.90 2.26 -17.13
C LEU A 458 22.89 3.67 -17.75
N LYS A 459 23.87 4.51 -17.39
CA LYS A 459 24.03 5.85 -18.00
C LYS A 459 24.45 5.77 -19.47
N SER A 460 25.34 4.85 -19.85
CA SER A 460 25.82 4.70 -21.24
C SER A 460 24.85 3.93 -22.14
N GLY A 461 23.99 3.09 -21.56
CA GLY A 461 23.12 2.17 -22.29
C GLY A 461 23.73 0.79 -22.56
N ASP A 462 24.97 0.52 -22.12
CA ASP A 462 25.60 -0.80 -22.23
C ASP A 462 24.91 -1.85 -21.34
N VAL A 463 24.31 -1.38 -20.24
CA VAL A 463 23.42 -2.14 -19.37
C VAL A 463 22.07 -1.45 -19.41
N ARG A 464 20.99 -2.21 -19.60
CA ARG A 464 19.62 -1.67 -19.68
C ARG A 464 18.71 -2.40 -18.71
N LEU A 465 17.61 -1.75 -18.30
CA LEU A 465 16.54 -2.47 -17.62
C LEU A 465 15.91 -3.48 -18.58
N ALA A 466 15.55 -4.65 -18.06
CA ALA A 466 14.98 -5.71 -18.89
C ALA A 466 13.61 -5.33 -19.48
N CYS A 467 12.85 -4.51 -18.74
CA CYS A 467 11.53 -4.01 -19.13
C CYS A 467 11.53 -3.13 -20.39
N GLU A 468 12.69 -2.56 -20.79
CA GLU A 468 12.82 -1.82 -22.04
C GLU A 468 12.74 -2.74 -23.29
N GLN A 469 13.02 -4.03 -23.12
CA GLN A 469 13.09 -5.01 -24.22
C GLN A 469 12.50 -6.38 -23.82
N PRO A 470 11.23 -6.47 -23.39
CA PRO A 470 10.68 -7.70 -22.80
C PRO A 470 10.62 -8.87 -23.77
N ASP A 471 10.53 -8.60 -25.07
CA ASP A 471 10.43 -9.60 -26.13
C ASP A 471 11.79 -9.91 -26.81
N ASN A 472 12.95 -9.55 -26.24
CA ASN A 472 14.26 -9.78 -26.88
C ASN A 472 14.80 -11.23 -26.79
N GLY A 473 14.03 -12.15 -26.21
CA GLY A 473 14.42 -13.55 -26.01
C GLY A 473 15.14 -13.87 -24.71
N LYS A 474 15.59 -12.85 -23.95
CA LYS A 474 16.35 -12.99 -22.70
C LYS A 474 15.68 -12.33 -21.49
N ASN A 475 14.72 -11.45 -21.72
CA ASN A 475 14.13 -10.58 -20.70
C ASN A 475 12.74 -11.03 -20.21
N HIS A 476 12.39 -12.30 -20.40
CA HIS A 476 11.14 -12.89 -19.90
C HIS A 476 11.42 -13.97 -18.84
N PRO A 477 10.48 -14.20 -17.91
CA PRO A 477 10.57 -15.33 -16.99
C PRO A 477 10.54 -16.65 -17.76
N ARG A 478 11.36 -17.62 -17.37
CA ARG A 478 11.43 -18.94 -18.00
C ARG A 478 10.91 -20.06 -17.12
N ASN A 479 11.08 -19.97 -15.80
CA ASN A 479 10.58 -20.97 -14.87
C ASN A 479 9.63 -20.29 -13.90
N LEU A 480 8.40 -20.81 -13.80
CA LEU A 480 7.38 -20.31 -12.89
C LEU A 480 6.92 -21.47 -11.99
N PHE A 481 7.04 -21.26 -10.68
CA PHE A 481 6.44 -22.11 -9.67
C PHE A 481 5.11 -21.50 -9.22
N VAL A 482 4.05 -22.29 -9.22
CA VAL A 482 2.73 -21.90 -8.71
C VAL A 482 2.33 -22.87 -7.59
N TRP A 483 2.17 -22.36 -6.37
CA TRP A 483 1.71 -23.15 -5.24
C TRP A 483 0.76 -22.30 -4.40
N ARG A 484 -0.21 -22.95 -3.74
CA ARG A 484 -1.27 -22.26 -2.95
C ARG A 484 -2.03 -21.21 -3.79
N SER A 485 -2.07 -21.39 -5.10
CA SER A 485 -2.66 -20.46 -6.06
C SER A 485 -3.23 -21.23 -7.25
N ASN A 486 -4.35 -20.74 -7.78
CA ASN A 486 -4.90 -21.19 -9.06
C ASN A 486 -4.84 -20.04 -10.06
N LEU A 487 -3.62 -19.58 -10.38
CA LEU A 487 -3.37 -18.41 -11.23
C LEU A 487 -4.17 -18.45 -12.54
N LEU A 488 -4.09 -19.57 -13.26
CA LEU A 488 -4.71 -19.73 -14.59
C LEU A 488 -6.20 -20.09 -14.53
N GLY A 489 -6.81 -20.15 -13.34
CA GLY A 489 -8.25 -20.44 -13.20
C GLY A 489 -8.97 -19.56 -12.17
N SER A 490 -8.32 -18.50 -11.67
CA SER A 490 -8.89 -17.63 -10.65
C SER A 490 -8.33 -16.21 -10.72
N SER A 491 -7.04 -16.01 -10.40
CA SER A 491 -6.50 -14.65 -10.22
C SER A 491 -5.94 -14.02 -11.49
N GLY A 492 -5.68 -14.79 -12.54
CA GLY A 492 -5.10 -14.35 -13.81
C GLY A 492 -6.07 -13.52 -14.64
N LYS A 493 -6.00 -12.19 -14.51
CA LYS A 493 -6.75 -11.26 -15.38
C LYS A 493 -6.13 -11.36 -16.77
N GLY A 494 -6.98 -11.38 -17.80
CA GLY A 494 -6.51 -11.60 -19.16
C GLY A 494 -6.02 -13.04 -19.38
N HIS A 495 -6.83 -14.03 -18.97
CA HIS A 495 -6.52 -15.46 -19.06
C HIS A 495 -5.95 -15.86 -20.43
N GLU A 496 -6.63 -15.51 -21.51
CA GLU A 496 -6.23 -15.86 -22.87
C GLU A 496 -4.85 -15.29 -23.26
N TYR A 497 -4.48 -14.11 -22.73
CA TYR A 497 -3.15 -13.53 -22.94
C TYR A 497 -2.08 -14.34 -22.20
N MET A 498 -2.36 -14.83 -20.99
CA MET A 498 -1.44 -15.73 -20.29
C MET A 498 -1.25 -17.03 -21.07
N LEU A 499 -2.32 -17.63 -21.60
CA LEU A 499 -2.26 -18.84 -22.41
C LEU A 499 -1.38 -18.64 -23.65
N LYS A 500 -1.61 -17.56 -24.41
CA LYS A 500 -0.83 -17.27 -25.61
C LYS A 500 0.63 -16.93 -25.30
N TYR A 501 0.86 -15.92 -24.47
CA TYR A 501 2.20 -15.32 -24.35
C TYR A 501 3.08 -16.01 -23.31
N LEU A 502 2.50 -16.55 -22.23
CA LEU A 502 3.29 -17.30 -21.25
C LEU A 502 3.40 -18.77 -21.62
N LEU A 503 2.30 -19.42 -22.03
CA LEU A 503 2.27 -20.87 -22.26
C LEU A 503 2.47 -21.27 -23.73
N GLY A 504 2.16 -20.39 -24.69
CA GLY A 504 2.29 -20.72 -26.12
C GLY A 504 1.23 -21.71 -26.60
N THR A 505 0.08 -21.77 -25.93
CA THR A 505 -1.05 -22.62 -26.33
C THR A 505 -2.03 -21.87 -27.22
N GLU A 506 -3.04 -22.58 -27.73
CA GLU A 506 -4.22 -21.92 -28.31
C GLU A 506 -4.82 -20.93 -27.29
N SER A 507 -5.40 -19.84 -27.81
CA SER A 507 -6.04 -18.79 -27.01
C SER A 507 -7.28 -18.26 -27.71
N GLY A 508 -8.23 -17.78 -26.92
CA GLY A 508 -9.48 -17.19 -27.37
C GLY A 508 -9.44 -15.68 -27.61
N ILE A 509 -8.25 -15.06 -27.77
CA ILE A 509 -8.14 -13.61 -28.02
C ILE A 509 -8.86 -13.24 -29.32
N GLN A 510 -9.83 -12.32 -29.24
CA GLN A 510 -10.63 -11.87 -30.39
C GLN A 510 -10.17 -10.53 -30.97
N GLY A 511 -9.57 -9.67 -30.14
CA GLY A 511 -9.13 -8.34 -30.54
C GLY A 511 -7.80 -8.36 -31.28
N GLU A 512 -7.60 -7.37 -32.13
CA GLU A 512 -6.33 -7.10 -32.80
C GLU A 512 -5.37 -6.37 -31.86
N ASP A 513 -4.06 -6.64 -31.99
CA ASP A 513 -3.03 -5.94 -31.22
C ASP A 513 -2.73 -4.56 -31.84
N LEU A 514 -2.02 -3.71 -31.09
CA LEU A 514 -1.65 -2.36 -31.56
C LEU A 514 -0.75 -2.36 -32.80
N GLY A 515 -0.12 -3.48 -33.15
CA GLY A 515 0.73 -3.59 -34.35
C GLY A 515 -0.05 -3.70 -35.65
N SER A 516 -1.30 -4.12 -35.56
CA SER A 516 -2.28 -4.17 -36.66
C SER A 516 -3.05 -2.86 -36.86
N THR A 517 -2.89 -1.88 -35.98
CA THR A 517 -3.58 -0.58 -36.03
C THR A 517 -2.59 0.58 -36.17
N ASP A 518 -3.07 1.76 -36.56
CA ASP A 518 -2.29 3.01 -36.56
C ASP A 518 -2.12 3.62 -35.15
N ASP A 519 -2.37 2.83 -34.09
CA ASP A 519 -2.35 3.30 -32.70
C ASP A 519 -0.92 3.59 -32.21
N VAL A 520 -0.81 4.41 -31.17
CA VAL A 520 0.47 4.88 -30.61
C VAL A 520 1.23 3.71 -29.97
N LYS A 521 2.40 3.40 -30.51
CA LYS A 521 3.37 2.45 -29.94
C LYS A 521 4.06 3.06 -28.70
N PRO A 522 4.51 2.23 -27.74
CA PRO A 522 5.26 2.73 -26.59
C PRO A 522 6.54 3.47 -26.99
N GLU A 523 6.92 4.45 -26.18
CA GLU A 523 8.13 5.26 -26.34
C GLU A 523 9.34 4.66 -25.61
N GLU A 524 9.11 3.90 -24.53
CA GLU A 524 10.15 3.37 -23.63
C GLU A 524 10.38 1.86 -23.80
N VAL A 525 9.47 1.17 -24.49
CA VAL A 525 9.52 -0.28 -24.74
C VAL A 525 9.71 -0.55 -26.22
N GLU A 526 10.68 -1.38 -26.58
CA GLU A 526 10.91 -1.77 -27.97
C GLU A 526 9.75 -2.61 -28.51
N TRP A 527 9.11 -2.11 -29.57
CA TRP A 527 8.05 -2.84 -30.27
C TRP A 527 8.62 -3.85 -31.26
N GLN A 528 8.34 -5.13 -31.05
CA GLN A 528 8.54 -6.18 -32.05
C GLN A 528 7.22 -6.55 -32.71
N THR A 529 7.20 -6.62 -34.05
CA THR A 529 6.00 -6.94 -34.83
C THR A 529 5.42 -8.29 -34.42
N ALA A 530 6.26 -9.33 -34.31
CA ALA A 530 5.89 -10.59 -33.68
C ALA A 530 6.41 -10.59 -32.22
N ALA A 531 5.49 -10.63 -31.25
CA ALA A 531 5.86 -10.86 -29.86
C ALA A 531 6.30 -12.30 -29.64
N ILE A 532 7.09 -12.54 -28.59
CA ILE A 532 7.41 -13.89 -28.15
C ILE A 532 6.16 -14.51 -27.51
N GLU A 533 5.80 -15.70 -27.98
CA GLU A 533 4.79 -16.57 -27.38
C GLU A 533 5.48 -17.74 -26.66
N GLY A 534 4.79 -18.38 -25.70
CA GLY A 534 5.38 -19.49 -24.93
C GLY A 534 6.64 -19.09 -24.17
N LYS A 535 6.61 -17.95 -23.46
CA LYS A 535 7.77 -17.43 -22.71
C LYS A 535 8.24 -18.36 -21.58
N LEU A 536 7.35 -19.14 -20.98
CA LEU A 536 7.71 -20.08 -19.93
C LEU A 536 8.27 -21.37 -20.56
N ASP A 537 9.49 -21.73 -20.18
CA ASP A 537 10.09 -23.04 -20.51
C ASP A 537 9.60 -24.14 -19.55
N LEU A 538 9.19 -23.78 -18.34
CA LEU A 538 8.71 -24.71 -17.32
C LEU A 538 7.70 -24.05 -16.37
N LEU A 539 6.50 -24.61 -16.31
CA LEU A 539 5.46 -24.31 -15.33
C LEU A 539 5.28 -25.50 -14.37
N VAL A 540 5.66 -25.30 -13.10
CA VAL A 540 5.49 -26.31 -12.04
C VAL A 540 4.40 -25.87 -11.09
N THR A 541 3.38 -26.70 -10.89
CA THR A 541 2.30 -26.42 -9.94
C THR A 541 2.27 -27.43 -8.79
N LEU A 542 2.17 -26.93 -7.56
CA LEU A 542 1.94 -27.74 -6.35
C LEU A 542 0.48 -27.56 -5.93
N ASP A 543 -0.29 -28.65 -5.95
CA ASP A 543 -1.71 -28.62 -5.57
C ASP A 543 -2.15 -30.00 -5.05
N PHE A 544 -3.15 -30.02 -4.17
CA PHE A 544 -3.74 -31.25 -3.62
C PHE A 544 -4.96 -31.68 -4.45
N ARG A 545 -5.38 -30.85 -5.40
CA ARG A 545 -6.42 -31.16 -6.39
C ARG A 545 -5.94 -30.75 -7.79
N MET A 546 -6.44 -31.43 -8.82
CA MET A 546 -6.16 -31.06 -10.21
C MET A 546 -6.91 -29.77 -10.58
N SER A 547 -6.35 -28.61 -10.24
CA SER A 547 -6.90 -27.30 -10.58
C SER A 547 -6.71 -26.95 -12.05
N SER A 548 -7.35 -25.87 -12.53
CA SER A 548 -7.15 -25.38 -13.90
C SER A 548 -5.67 -25.09 -14.16
N THR A 549 -4.95 -24.51 -13.19
CA THR A 549 -3.51 -24.27 -13.35
C THR A 549 -2.73 -25.57 -13.50
N CYS A 550 -3.06 -26.61 -12.72
CA CYS A 550 -2.42 -27.92 -12.86
C CYS A 550 -2.63 -28.50 -14.26
N LEU A 551 -3.84 -28.35 -14.82
CA LEU A 551 -4.17 -28.88 -16.16
C LEU A 551 -3.32 -28.26 -17.27
N PHE A 552 -2.85 -27.02 -17.07
CA PHE A 552 -1.97 -26.30 -17.99
C PHE A 552 -0.48 -26.38 -17.62
N SER A 553 -0.12 -27.06 -16.53
CA SER A 553 1.27 -27.14 -16.04
C SER A 553 2.02 -28.29 -16.67
N ASP A 554 3.34 -28.13 -16.85
CA ASP A 554 4.23 -29.19 -17.32
C ASP A 554 4.43 -30.26 -16.25
N ILE A 555 4.56 -29.82 -14.98
CA ILE A 555 4.74 -30.69 -13.83
C ILE A 555 3.73 -30.32 -12.76
N VAL A 556 3.03 -31.35 -12.26
CA VAL A 556 2.14 -31.25 -11.10
C VAL A 556 2.74 -32.05 -9.96
N LEU A 557 2.98 -31.40 -8.83
CA LEU A 557 3.51 -32.02 -7.62
C LEU A 557 2.38 -32.15 -6.58
N PRO A 558 2.12 -33.36 -6.06
CA PRO A 558 1.05 -33.56 -5.09
C PRO A 558 1.42 -32.94 -3.74
N THR A 559 0.76 -31.85 -3.36
CA THR A 559 0.94 -31.25 -2.03
C THR A 559 -0.02 -31.85 -1.01
N ALA A 560 0.39 -31.90 0.26
CA ALA A 560 -0.45 -32.33 1.36
C ALA A 560 -1.63 -31.36 1.57
N THR A 561 -2.81 -31.90 1.93
CA THR A 561 -3.95 -31.07 2.31
C THR A 561 -3.68 -30.34 3.64
N TRP A 562 -4.58 -29.44 4.03
CA TRP A 562 -4.46 -28.70 5.28
C TRP A 562 -4.53 -29.59 6.54
N TYR A 563 -5.06 -30.81 6.43
CA TYR A 563 -5.18 -31.76 7.54
C TYR A 563 -4.04 -32.79 7.59
N GLU A 564 -3.02 -32.63 6.75
CA GLU A 564 -1.89 -33.56 6.60
C GLU A 564 -0.54 -32.85 6.74
N LYS A 565 -0.54 -31.60 7.23
CA LYS A 565 0.67 -30.81 7.45
C LYS A 565 0.56 -29.87 8.64
N ASP A 566 1.71 -29.57 9.21
CA ASP A 566 1.87 -28.56 10.24
C ASP A 566 2.18 -27.19 9.61
N ASP A 567 1.46 -26.15 10.03
CA ASP A 567 1.64 -24.76 9.61
C ASP A 567 0.93 -23.82 10.63
N MET A 568 0.95 -22.51 10.42
CA MET A 568 0.23 -21.53 11.24
C MET A 568 -0.67 -20.62 10.41
N ASN A 569 -1.73 -20.10 11.04
CA ASN A 569 -2.70 -19.20 10.42
C ASN A 569 -3.09 -18.05 11.36
N THR A 570 -3.23 -16.85 10.77
CA THR A 570 -3.72 -15.63 11.42
C THR A 570 -4.58 -14.84 10.44
N SER A 571 -5.51 -14.02 10.93
CA SER A 571 -6.40 -13.21 10.10
C SER A 571 -6.58 -11.80 10.65
N ASP A 572 -6.97 -10.85 9.80
CA ASP A 572 -7.47 -9.52 10.14
C ASP A 572 -8.62 -9.57 11.15
N MET A 573 -9.53 -10.54 10.93
CA MET A 573 -10.83 -10.59 11.59
C MET A 573 -10.74 -10.82 13.11
N HIS A 574 -9.69 -11.52 13.57
CA HIS A 574 -9.53 -11.87 14.97
C HIS A 574 -8.05 -11.92 15.40
N PRO A 575 -7.73 -11.76 16.69
CA PRO A 575 -6.36 -11.59 17.15
C PRO A 575 -5.67 -12.91 17.50
N PHE A 576 -6.28 -14.05 17.12
CA PHE A 576 -5.74 -15.37 17.42
C PHE A 576 -4.76 -15.87 16.35
N ILE A 577 -3.69 -16.51 16.82
CA ILE A 577 -2.86 -17.44 16.05
C ILE A 577 -3.22 -18.87 16.41
N HIS A 578 -3.37 -19.72 15.40
CA HIS A 578 -3.67 -21.14 15.54
C HIS A 578 -2.98 -21.96 14.44
N PRO A 579 -2.79 -23.28 14.64
CA PRO A 579 -2.05 -24.08 13.69
C PRO A 579 -2.96 -24.74 12.63
N LEU A 580 -2.34 -25.21 11.56
CA LEU A 580 -2.75 -26.42 10.85
C LEU A 580 -1.98 -27.59 11.47
N SER A 581 -2.54 -28.81 11.45
CA SER A 581 -1.86 -29.97 12.02
C SER A 581 -2.15 -31.22 11.21
N ALA A 582 -1.13 -32.06 11.06
CA ALA A 582 -1.27 -33.36 10.42
C ALA A 582 -2.11 -34.30 11.31
N ALA A 583 -3.38 -34.49 10.95
CA ALA A 583 -4.24 -35.49 11.59
C ALA A 583 -3.78 -36.92 11.24
N VAL A 584 -3.21 -37.08 10.04
CA VAL A 584 -2.55 -38.28 9.53
C VAL A 584 -1.37 -37.84 8.65
N ASP A 585 -0.48 -38.77 8.35
CA ASP A 585 0.57 -38.55 7.35
C ASP A 585 -0.07 -38.24 5.97
N PRO A 586 0.56 -37.40 5.12
CA PRO A 586 0.08 -37.12 3.78
C PRO A 586 -0.20 -38.39 2.97
N ALA A 587 -1.41 -38.50 2.43
CA ALA A 587 -1.81 -39.68 1.66
C ALA A 587 -0.99 -39.86 0.37
N TRP A 588 -0.83 -41.12 -0.04
CA TRP A 588 -0.06 -41.52 -1.24
C TRP A 588 1.38 -41.00 -1.22
N GLU A 589 1.78 -40.25 -2.24
CA GLU A 589 3.11 -39.65 -2.38
C GLU A 589 3.08 -38.13 -2.14
N SER A 590 1.97 -37.62 -1.60
CA SER A 590 1.88 -36.20 -1.30
C SER A 590 2.87 -35.79 -0.21
N ARG A 591 3.30 -34.53 -0.25
CA ARG A 591 4.22 -33.95 0.73
C ARG A 591 3.80 -32.53 1.05
N SER A 592 4.10 -32.01 2.23
CA SER A 592 3.85 -30.59 2.51
C SER A 592 4.67 -29.71 1.58
N ASP A 593 4.21 -28.47 1.33
CA ASP A 593 4.93 -27.50 0.50
C ASP A 593 6.38 -27.30 1.01
N TRP A 594 6.56 -27.29 2.34
CA TRP A 594 7.87 -27.23 2.99
C TRP A 594 8.78 -28.38 2.58
N GLU A 595 8.30 -29.62 2.68
CA GLU A 595 9.09 -30.81 2.31
C GLU A 595 9.37 -30.88 0.80
N ILE A 596 8.45 -30.41 -0.04
CA ILE A 596 8.65 -30.31 -1.49
C ILE A 596 9.78 -29.33 -1.80
N TYR A 597 9.72 -28.10 -1.29
CA TYR A 597 10.76 -27.10 -1.56
C TYR A 597 12.10 -27.45 -0.91
N LYS A 598 12.10 -28.05 0.29
CA LYS A 598 13.32 -28.59 0.90
C LYS A 598 13.97 -29.66 0.02
N GLY A 599 13.16 -30.55 -0.56
CA GLY A 599 13.61 -31.57 -1.51
C GLY A 599 14.19 -30.96 -2.79
N ILE A 600 13.52 -29.95 -3.36
CA ILE A 600 14.03 -29.21 -4.52
C ILE A 600 15.35 -28.51 -4.20
N ALA A 601 15.45 -27.84 -3.05
CA ALA A 601 16.68 -27.16 -2.62
C ALA A 601 17.86 -28.13 -2.47
N LYS A 602 17.60 -29.35 -1.96
CA LYS A 602 18.58 -30.42 -1.87
C LYS A 602 19.10 -30.83 -3.25
N VAL A 603 18.20 -31.22 -4.15
CA VAL A 603 18.58 -31.66 -5.50
C VAL A 603 19.25 -30.52 -6.28
N PHE A 604 18.75 -29.29 -6.15
CA PHE A 604 19.38 -28.11 -6.76
C PHE A 604 20.83 -27.93 -6.30
N SER A 605 21.10 -28.06 -5.00
CA SER A 605 22.45 -27.92 -4.43
C SER A 605 23.43 -28.97 -4.96
N GLU A 606 22.94 -30.18 -5.28
CA GLU A 606 23.74 -31.25 -5.89
C GLU A 606 23.97 -30.99 -7.39
N VAL A 607 22.92 -30.62 -8.13
CA VAL A 607 22.96 -30.44 -9.59
C VAL A 607 23.68 -29.15 -10.00
N CYS A 608 23.71 -28.12 -9.16
CA CYS A 608 24.36 -26.86 -9.49
C CYS A 608 25.90 -26.94 -9.46
N VAL A 609 26.49 -27.97 -8.85
CA VAL A 609 27.94 -28.12 -8.72
C VAL A 609 28.60 -28.25 -10.10
N GLY A 610 29.58 -27.38 -10.38
CA GLY A 610 30.22 -27.27 -11.69
C GLY A 610 29.54 -26.28 -12.65
N HIS A 611 28.36 -25.77 -12.28
CA HIS A 611 27.62 -24.76 -13.05
C HIS A 611 27.49 -23.43 -12.30
N LEU A 612 27.18 -23.46 -11.01
CA LEU A 612 27.04 -22.31 -10.11
C LEU A 612 27.76 -22.61 -8.78
N GLY A 613 28.65 -21.72 -8.37
CA GLY A 613 29.41 -21.82 -7.13
C GLY A 613 29.03 -20.74 -6.12
N THR A 614 30.05 -20.05 -5.60
CA THR A 614 29.86 -18.81 -4.83
C THR A 614 29.87 -17.64 -5.80
N GLU A 615 28.68 -17.13 -6.09
CA GLU A 615 28.46 -16.10 -7.10
C GLU A 615 28.20 -14.73 -6.46
N THR A 616 28.56 -13.68 -7.17
CA THR A 616 28.24 -12.30 -6.80
C THR A 616 27.09 -11.79 -7.67
N ASP A 617 25.90 -11.65 -7.08
CA ASP A 617 24.69 -11.18 -7.75
C ASP A 617 24.50 -9.67 -7.56
N VAL A 618 24.16 -8.96 -8.63
CA VAL A 618 23.73 -7.56 -8.56
C VAL A 618 22.21 -7.50 -8.54
N VAL A 619 21.65 -6.93 -7.48
CA VAL A 619 20.22 -6.85 -7.24
C VAL A 619 19.79 -5.40 -7.22
N LEU A 620 18.83 -5.04 -8.07
CA LEU A 620 18.16 -3.74 -8.00
C LEU A 620 17.08 -3.80 -6.90
N GLN A 621 17.07 -2.82 -6.02
CA GLN A 621 16.06 -2.68 -4.97
C GLN A 621 15.37 -1.33 -5.13
N PRO A 622 14.03 -1.27 -5.30
CA PRO A 622 13.34 0.01 -5.35
C PRO A 622 13.47 0.74 -4.01
N LEU A 623 13.25 2.05 -4.03
CA LEU A 623 13.17 2.91 -2.85
C LEU A 623 12.08 2.35 -1.93
N GLN A 624 12.49 1.95 -0.73
CA GLN A 624 11.58 1.32 0.21
C GLN A 624 10.90 2.39 1.05
N HIS A 625 9.57 2.32 1.12
CA HIS A 625 8.82 2.90 2.23
C HIS A 625 9.31 2.33 3.57
N ASP A 626 9.17 3.09 4.65
CA ASP A 626 9.67 2.72 5.97
C ASP A 626 11.19 2.52 6.02
N SER A 627 11.89 3.27 5.19
CA SER A 627 13.34 3.39 5.20
C SER A 627 13.75 4.85 4.97
N PRO A 628 14.98 5.25 5.32
CA PRO A 628 15.47 6.60 5.01
C PRO A 628 15.40 6.96 3.52
N ALA A 629 15.41 5.98 2.62
CA ALA A 629 15.33 6.19 1.18
C ALA A 629 13.93 6.64 0.70
N GLU A 630 12.90 6.62 1.57
CA GLU A 630 11.60 7.20 1.27
C GLU A 630 11.68 8.73 1.05
N LEU A 631 12.67 9.38 1.66
CA LEU A 631 13.02 10.79 1.47
C LEU A 631 13.84 11.00 0.17
N SER A 632 13.21 10.69 -0.97
CA SER A 632 13.87 10.67 -2.28
C SER A 632 13.82 12.01 -3.02
N GLN A 633 12.69 12.29 -3.69
CA GLN A 633 12.45 13.48 -4.51
C GLN A 633 11.40 14.38 -3.82
N PRO A 634 11.81 15.47 -3.14
CA PRO A 634 10.93 16.22 -2.23
C PRO A 634 9.93 17.15 -2.91
N PHE A 635 10.25 17.67 -4.10
CA PHE A 635 9.50 18.74 -4.75
C PHE A 635 8.87 18.30 -6.07
N ASP A 636 9.69 17.73 -6.96
CA ASP A 636 9.34 17.42 -8.34
C ASP A 636 9.85 16.03 -8.74
N ILE A 637 9.35 15.53 -9.87
CA ILE A 637 9.81 14.29 -10.49
C ILE A 637 10.94 14.62 -11.47
N GLN A 638 12.07 13.93 -11.34
CA GLN A 638 13.23 14.04 -12.22
C GLN A 638 13.65 12.66 -12.73
N ASP A 639 13.76 12.54 -14.06
CA ASP A 639 14.17 11.32 -14.75
C ASP A 639 15.63 11.42 -15.21
N TRP A 640 16.49 10.60 -14.59
CA TRP A 640 17.92 10.59 -14.92
C TRP A 640 18.20 10.16 -16.36
N ARG A 641 17.32 9.37 -16.99
CA ARG A 641 17.50 8.93 -18.39
C ARG A 641 17.26 10.09 -19.37
N LYS A 642 16.51 11.11 -18.96
CA LYS A 642 16.29 12.35 -19.71
C LYS A 642 17.33 13.43 -19.40
N GLY A 643 18.28 13.16 -18.51
CA GLY A 643 19.30 14.13 -18.09
C GLY A 643 18.76 15.22 -17.14
N GLU A 644 17.59 15.01 -16.53
CA GLU A 644 16.97 15.97 -15.59
C GLU A 644 17.63 15.93 -14.21
N CYS A 645 18.28 14.82 -13.87
CA CYS A 645 19.09 14.63 -12.67
C CYS A 645 20.19 13.58 -12.92
N ASP A 646 21.12 13.45 -11.97
CA ASP A 646 22.07 12.33 -11.97
C ASP A 646 21.39 11.02 -11.56
N LEU A 647 21.87 9.88 -12.11
CA LEU A 647 21.53 8.55 -11.61
C LEU A 647 22.23 8.34 -10.26
N ILE A 648 21.47 8.41 -9.17
CA ILE A 648 21.92 8.19 -7.79
C ILE A 648 21.16 6.98 -7.24
N PRO A 649 21.80 5.78 -7.15
CA PRO A 649 21.16 4.59 -6.60
C PRO A 649 20.64 4.82 -5.18
N GLY A 650 19.38 4.49 -4.94
CA GLY A 650 18.72 4.70 -3.65
C GLY A 650 18.19 6.12 -3.44
N LYS A 651 18.16 6.97 -4.48
CA LYS A 651 17.53 8.30 -4.43
C LYS A 651 16.75 8.66 -5.70
N THR A 652 17.40 8.66 -6.86
CA THR A 652 16.77 8.95 -8.16
C THR A 652 16.67 7.72 -9.06
N ALA A 653 17.16 6.58 -8.56
CA ALA A 653 17.20 5.28 -9.21
C ALA A 653 17.09 4.18 -8.14
N PRO A 654 16.79 2.91 -8.49
CA PRO A 654 16.81 1.83 -7.51
C PRO A 654 18.19 1.72 -6.85
N GLY A 655 18.21 1.32 -5.57
CA GLY A 655 19.43 0.88 -4.92
C GLY A 655 20.05 -0.29 -5.67
N ILE A 656 21.37 -0.35 -5.71
CA ILE A 656 22.13 -1.42 -6.38
C ILE A 656 22.88 -2.19 -5.29
N ALA A 657 22.33 -3.33 -4.88
CA ALA A 657 22.90 -4.19 -3.87
C ALA A 657 23.77 -5.28 -4.49
N VAL A 658 24.85 -5.64 -3.80
CA VAL A 658 25.70 -6.78 -4.15
C VAL A 658 25.43 -7.91 -3.16
N VAL A 659 24.93 -9.04 -3.65
CA VAL A 659 24.51 -10.18 -2.83
C VAL A 659 25.36 -11.39 -3.19
N GLU A 660 26.11 -11.91 -2.22
CA GLU A 660 26.85 -13.15 -2.39
C GLU A 660 25.91 -14.36 -2.22
N ARG A 661 25.88 -15.25 -3.21
CA ARG A 661 25.07 -16.47 -3.20
C ARG A 661 25.96 -17.69 -3.29
N ASN A 662 25.91 -18.57 -2.30
CA ASN A 662 26.60 -19.85 -2.38
C ASN A 662 25.60 -20.93 -2.80
N TYR A 663 25.50 -21.19 -4.10
CA TYR A 663 24.49 -22.07 -4.66
C TYR A 663 24.62 -23.54 -4.19
N PRO A 664 25.83 -24.13 -4.10
CA PRO A 664 26.00 -25.46 -3.50
C PRO A 664 25.54 -25.59 -2.04
N GLU A 665 25.37 -24.47 -1.33
CA GLU A 665 24.90 -24.45 0.06
C GLU A 665 23.41 -24.16 0.19
N THR A 666 22.65 -24.07 -0.92
CA THR A 666 21.24 -23.66 -0.90
C THR A 666 20.41 -24.51 0.07
N TYR A 667 20.60 -25.83 0.09
CA TYR A 667 19.92 -26.74 1.01
C TYR A 667 20.33 -26.54 2.47
N GLU A 668 21.63 -26.41 2.74
CA GLU A 668 22.13 -26.21 4.11
C GLU A 668 21.67 -24.88 4.68
N ARG A 669 21.55 -23.84 3.83
CA ARG A 669 20.99 -22.54 4.21
C ARG A 669 19.47 -22.60 4.38
N PHE A 670 18.75 -23.30 3.51
CA PHE A 670 17.29 -23.48 3.63
C PHE A 670 16.91 -24.18 4.95
N THR A 671 17.74 -25.13 5.40
CA THR A 671 17.48 -25.97 6.59
C THR A 671 18.12 -25.46 7.88
N ALA A 672 18.56 -24.19 7.92
CA ALA A 672 19.17 -23.60 9.11
C ALA A 672 18.96 -22.08 9.18
N LEU A 673 18.85 -21.56 10.41
CA LEU A 673 18.70 -20.13 10.65
C LEU A 673 20.03 -19.39 10.41
N GLY A 674 20.05 -18.51 9.43
CA GLY A 674 21.25 -17.82 8.99
C GLY A 674 21.82 -16.80 10.00
N PRO A 675 23.09 -16.41 9.81
CA PRO A 675 23.86 -15.59 10.76
C PRO A 675 23.53 -14.09 10.74
N LEU A 676 22.69 -13.60 9.83
CA LEU A 676 22.37 -12.17 9.78
C LEU A 676 21.45 -11.74 10.92
N LEU A 677 20.70 -12.64 11.56
CA LEU A 677 19.82 -12.27 12.67
C LEU A 677 20.56 -11.91 13.95
N ASP A 678 21.69 -12.57 14.25
CA ASP A 678 22.57 -12.23 15.36
C ASP A 678 23.68 -11.24 14.97
N LYS A 679 24.00 -11.09 13.67
CA LYS A 679 24.95 -10.07 13.19
C LYS A 679 24.34 -8.68 12.97
N LEU A 680 23.15 -8.63 12.35
CA LEU A 680 22.49 -7.38 11.95
C LEU A 680 21.21 -7.10 12.75
N GLY A 681 20.70 -8.07 13.50
CA GLY A 681 19.40 -7.97 14.16
C GLY A 681 18.22 -8.23 13.22
N ASN A 682 17.04 -7.89 13.72
CA ASN A 682 15.75 -8.03 13.03
C ASN A 682 14.97 -6.71 13.08
N GLY A 683 13.93 -6.57 12.26
CA GLY A 683 13.13 -5.35 12.23
C GLY A 683 12.13 -5.29 11.08
N GLY A 684 11.42 -4.18 11.02
CA GLY A 684 10.37 -3.86 10.04
C GLY A 684 9.73 -2.52 10.37
N LYS A 685 8.96 -1.94 9.45
CA LYS A 685 8.24 -0.66 9.64
C LYS A 685 9.13 0.50 10.13
N GLY A 686 10.40 0.50 9.71
CA GLY A 686 11.38 1.54 10.01
C GLY A 686 12.11 1.41 11.35
N ILE A 687 11.81 0.39 12.14
CA ILE A 687 12.50 0.10 13.41
C ILE A 687 13.30 -1.20 13.33
N SER A 688 14.32 -1.33 14.17
CA SER A 688 15.13 -2.54 14.29
C SER A 688 15.54 -2.80 15.74
N TRP A 689 15.85 -4.06 16.06
CA TRP A 689 16.24 -4.50 17.40
C TRP A 689 17.20 -5.69 17.34
N ASN A 690 17.91 -5.91 18.44
CA ASN A 690 18.73 -7.10 18.63
C ASN A 690 17.83 -8.33 18.88
N THR A 691 18.14 -9.46 18.24
CA THR A 691 17.40 -10.72 18.44
C THR A 691 18.28 -11.91 18.84
N GLN A 692 19.45 -11.65 19.43
CA GLN A 692 20.43 -12.69 19.75
C GLN A 692 19.89 -13.72 20.76
N LYS A 693 19.16 -13.27 21.78
CA LYS A 693 18.53 -14.16 22.77
C LYS A 693 17.55 -15.14 22.13
N GLU A 694 16.82 -14.70 21.11
CA GLU A 694 15.87 -15.56 20.40
C GLU A 694 16.59 -16.56 19.49
N VAL A 695 17.69 -16.17 18.83
CA VAL A 695 18.56 -17.09 18.08
C VAL A 695 19.15 -18.17 18.99
N GLU A 696 19.65 -17.80 20.18
CA GLU A 696 20.16 -18.74 21.17
C GLU A 696 19.07 -19.69 21.69
N PHE A 697 17.86 -19.16 21.92
CA PHE A 697 16.71 -19.96 22.31
C PHE A 697 16.32 -20.96 21.23
N LEU A 698 16.28 -20.53 19.96
CA LEU A 698 16.02 -21.41 18.81
C LEU A 698 17.07 -22.50 18.67
N GLY A 699 18.35 -22.21 18.97
CA GLY A 699 19.40 -23.23 18.98
C GLY A 699 19.18 -24.33 20.04
N LYS A 700 18.48 -24.02 21.13
CA LYS A 700 18.06 -25.00 22.14
C LYS A 700 16.80 -25.74 21.73
N LEU A 701 15.84 -25.04 21.12
CA LEU A 701 14.53 -25.57 20.75
C LEU A 701 14.59 -26.50 19.52
N ASN A 702 15.23 -26.03 18.45
CA ASN A 702 15.33 -26.74 17.17
C ASN A 702 16.62 -27.57 17.06
N TYR A 703 17.48 -27.53 18.08
CA TYR A 703 18.87 -27.98 18.03
C TYR A 703 19.70 -27.21 16.97
N VAL A 704 20.98 -27.57 16.84
CA VAL A 704 21.92 -26.92 15.91
C VAL A 704 22.48 -27.89 14.88
N LYS A 705 22.83 -27.40 13.69
CA LYS A 705 23.63 -28.16 12.71
C LYS A 705 24.99 -28.53 13.32
N LEU A 706 25.41 -29.79 13.17
CA LEU A 706 26.63 -30.30 13.82
C LEU A 706 27.90 -30.13 12.96
N ASP A 707 27.70 -30.07 11.66
CA ASP A 707 28.72 -29.95 10.63
C ASP A 707 28.20 -29.10 9.47
N GLY A 708 28.94 -29.08 8.36
CA GLY A 708 28.59 -28.33 7.17
C GLY A 708 28.73 -26.80 7.30
N PRO A 709 28.35 -26.07 6.23
CA PRO A 709 28.47 -24.62 6.16
C PRO A 709 27.65 -23.87 7.22
N ALA A 710 26.54 -24.45 7.67
CA ALA A 710 25.67 -23.88 8.69
C ALA A 710 25.98 -24.40 10.11
N LYS A 711 27.15 -25.00 10.35
CA LYS A 711 27.53 -25.56 11.66
C LYS A 711 27.30 -24.58 12.81
N GLY A 712 26.62 -25.05 13.85
CA GLY A 712 26.29 -24.27 15.05
C GLY A 712 25.05 -23.38 14.91
N ARG A 713 24.45 -23.29 13.71
CA ARG A 713 23.20 -22.54 13.50
C ARG A 713 21.97 -23.37 13.92
N PRO A 714 20.90 -22.72 14.45
CA PRO A 714 19.63 -23.39 14.72
C PRO A 714 19.09 -24.11 13.48
N ARG A 715 18.57 -25.33 13.63
CA ARG A 715 17.99 -26.09 12.52
C ARG A 715 16.62 -25.56 12.14
N ILE A 716 16.28 -25.76 10.86
CA ILE A 716 14.95 -25.56 10.32
C ILE A 716 14.65 -26.76 9.42
N GLU A 717 14.54 -27.96 10.02
CA GLU A 717 14.35 -29.19 9.24
C GLU A 717 12.87 -29.44 8.95
N THR A 718 12.01 -29.15 9.92
CA THR A 718 10.57 -29.39 9.86
C THR A 718 9.77 -28.10 9.74
N ALA A 719 8.51 -28.21 9.32
CA ALA A 719 7.58 -27.08 9.35
C ALA A 719 7.30 -26.56 10.77
N ILE A 720 7.44 -27.43 11.79
CA ILE A 720 7.38 -27.02 13.20
C ILE A 720 8.60 -26.16 13.56
N ASP A 721 9.82 -26.55 13.17
CA ASP A 721 11.01 -25.75 13.40
C ASP A 721 10.87 -24.35 12.78
N ALA A 722 10.36 -24.29 11.54
CA ALA A 722 10.05 -23.06 10.84
C ALA A 722 8.99 -22.22 11.57
N SER A 723 7.93 -22.87 12.06
CA SER A 723 6.89 -22.21 12.86
C SER A 723 7.45 -21.64 14.16
N GLU A 724 8.32 -22.38 14.84
CA GLU A 724 8.97 -21.92 16.08
C GLU A 724 9.95 -20.76 15.84
N VAL A 725 10.62 -20.72 14.69
CA VAL A 725 11.41 -19.54 14.23
C VAL A 725 10.52 -18.31 14.15
N ILE A 726 9.38 -18.42 13.47
CA ILE A 726 8.41 -17.31 13.35
C ILE A 726 7.96 -16.87 14.75
N LEU A 727 7.50 -17.80 15.59
CA LEU A 727 6.96 -17.51 16.92
C LEU A 727 8.00 -16.91 17.87
N ALA A 728 9.26 -17.33 17.78
CA ALA A 728 10.32 -16.83 18.65
C ALA A 728 10.79 -15.43 18.25
N LEU A 729 10.87 -15.14 16.95
CA LEU A 729 11.45 -13.88 16.44
C LEU A 729 10.46 -12.72 16.35
N ALA A 730 9.15 -12.98 16.39
CA ALA A 730 8.14 -11.95 16.19
C ALA A 730 7.68 -11.29 17.52
N PRO A 731 7.53 -9.95 17.58
CA PRO A 731 7.00 -9.25 18.75
C PRO A 731 5.54 -9.63 19.10
N GLU A 732 4.77 -10.12 18.14
CA GLU A 732 3.36 -10.48 18.32
C GLU A 732 3.17 -11.78 19.10
N THR A 733 4.24 -12.58 19.23
CA THR A 733 4.24 -13.92 19.80
C THR A 733 5.31 -14.12 20.88
N ASN A 734 6.20 -13.14 21.07
CA ASN A 734 7.24 -13.15 22.09
C ASN A 734 7.34 -11.77 22.78
N GLY A 735 6.95 -11.72 24.05
CA GLY A 735 6.86 -10.48 24.83
C GLY A 735 8.20 -9.77 24.99
N GLN A 736 9.31 -10.50 25.03
CA GLN A 736 10.65 -9.91 25.09
C GLN A 736 10.99 -9.16 23.80
N VAL A 737 10.54 -9.68 22.65
CA VAL A 737 10.70 -9.00 21.36
C VAL A 737 9.73 -7.82 21.28
N ALA A 738 8.51 -7.97 21.78
CA ALA A 738 7.52 -6.89 21.84
C ALA A 738 8.07 -5.65 22.57
N VAL A 739 8.64 -5.83 23.77
CA VAL A 739 9.23 -4.74 24.55
C VAL A 739 10.37 -4.06 23.77
N LYS A 740 11.30 -4.84 23.19
CA LYS A 740 12.41 -4.29 22.38
C LYS A 740 11.91 -3.51 21.15
N ALA A 741 10.86 -3.99 20.49
CA ALA A 741 10.29 -3.31 19.33
C ALA A 741 9.63 -1.99 19.72
N TRP A 742 8.87 -1.96 20.83
CA TRP A 742 8.28 -0.73 21.35
C TRP A 742 9.31 0.26 21.88
N GLU A 743 10.40 -0.21 22.47
CA GLU A 743 11.54 0.61 22.88
C GLU A 743 12.18 1.30 21.65
N ALA A 744 12.43 0.54 20.57
CA ALA A 744 12.98 1.08 19.34
C ALA A 744 12.07 2.15 18.70
N LEU A 745 10.74 1.97 18.74
CA LEU A 745 9.80 3.00 18.30
C LEU A 745 9.82 4.22 19.23
N GLY A 746 9.89 4.00 20.55
CA GLY A 746 9.94 5.07 21.54
C GLY A 746 11.14 6.00 21.38
N GLU A 747 12.27 5.49 20.87
CA GLU A 747 13.41 6.33 20.50
C GLU A 747 13.07 7.30 19.35
N MET A 748 12.32 6.87 18.35
CA MET A 748 11.92 7.72 17.21
C MET A 748 10.89 8.77 17.65
N THR A 749 9.89 8.33 18.41
CA THR A 749 8.77 9.20 18.81
C THR A 749 9.11 10.10 19.99
N GLY A 750 10.10 9.74 20.81
CA GLY A 750 10.41 10.43 22.07
C GLY A 750 9.41 10.11 23.19
N ARG A 751 8.53 9.12 23.00
CA ARG A 751 7.48 8.73 23.94
C ARG A 751 7.69 7.27 24.35
N ASP A 752 7.55 6.98 25.64
CA ASP A 752 7.56 5.58 26.06
C ASP A 752 6.35 4.85 25.49
N HIS A 753 6.61 3.73 24.80
CA HIS A 753 5.59 2.81 24.32
C HIS A 753 5.74 1.40 24.92
N THR A 754 6.76 1.15 25.73
CA THR A 754 7.03 -0.19 26.29
C THR A 754 5.93 -0.66 27.24
N HIS A 755 5.23 0.27 27.89
CA HIS A 755 4.05 -0.02 28.71
C HIS A 755 2.95 -0.81 27.99
N LEU A 756 2.92 -0.81 26.65
CA LEU A 756 1.98 -1.60 25.84
C LEU A 756 2.30 -3.11 25.83
N ALA A 757 3.50 -3.51 26.23
CA ALA A 757 3.95 -4.91 26.20
C ALA A 757 4.60 -5.40 27.51
N LEU A 758 5.02 -4.50 28.42
CA LEU A 758 5.67 -4.89 29.70
C LEU A 758 4.84 -5.88 30.53
N ASN A 759 3.52 -5.75 30.52
CA ASN A 759 2.60 -6.66 31.22
C ASN A 759 2.58 -8.08 30.63
N LYS A 760 3.13 -8.29 29.44
CA LYS A 760 3.20 -9.55 28.70
C LYS A 760 4.64 -9.94 28.33
N GLU A 761 5.65 -9.29 28.89
CA GLU A 761 7.06 -9.49 28.51
C GLU A 761 7.50 -10.97 28.60
N ASP A 762 7.01 -11.72 29.60
CA ASP A 762 7.36 -13.12 29.78
C ASP A 762 6.68 -14.07 28.78
N GLU A 763 5.56 -13.63 28.17
CA GLU A 763 4.71 -14.46 27.33
C GLU A 763 5.44 -14.92 26.05
N LYS A 764 5.43 -16.23 25.78
CA LYS A 764 6.01 -16.84 24.59
C LYS A 764 5.04 -17.86 24.02
N ILE A 765 4.42 -17.54 22.89
CA ILE A 765 3.54 -18.47 22.18
C ILE A 765 4.42 -19.56 21.54
N ARG A 766 4.06 -20.84 21.73
CA ARG A 766 4.72 -22.00 21.11
C ARG A 766 3.76 -22.75 20.20
N PHE A 767 4.29 -23.49 19.23
CA PHE A 767 3.48 -24.23 18.25
C PHE A 767 2.58 -25.26 18.95
N ARG A 768 3.14 -26.01 19.91
CA ARG A 768 2.39 -27.02 20.66
C ARG A 768 1.32 -26.42 21.58
N ASP A 769 1.50 -25.19 22.06
CA ASP A 769 0.51 -24.52 22.89
C ASP A 769 -0.70 -24.07 22.08
N ILE A 770 -0.48 -23.60 20.84
CA ILE A 770 -1.57 -23.19 19.94
C ILE A 770 -2.33 -24.40 19.38
N GLN A 771 -1.70 -25.58 19.30
CA GLN A 771 -2.41 -26.85 19.06
C GLN A 771 -3.35 -27.20 20.20
N ALA A 772 -2.94 -26.93 21.45
CA ALA A 772 -3.80 -27.16 22.61
C ALA A 772 -4.98 -26.18 22.64
N GLN A 773 -4.74 -24.90 22.34
CA GLN A 773 -5.79 -23.89 22.19
C GLN A 773 -5.22 -22.63 21.48
N PRO A 774 -5.94 -22.01 20.54
CA PRO A 774 -5.54 -20.76 19.92
C PRO A 774 -5.13 -19.69 20.94
N ARG A 775 -4.09 -18.90 20.63
CA ARG A 775 -3.57 -17.86 21.53
C ARG A 775 -3.80 -16.48 20.93
N LYS A 776 -4.19 -15.52 21.76
CA LYS A 776 -4.31 -14.11 21.35
C LYS A 776 -2.91 -13.49 21.28
N ASN A 777 -2.61 -12.82 20.18
CA ASN A 777 -1.32 -12.17 19.95
C ASN A 777 -1.13 -10.93 20.84
N HIS A 778 0.11 -10.44 20.93
CA HIS A 778 0.46 -9.24 21.68
C HIS A 778 0.17 -7.95 20.89
N LEU A 779 0.05 -6.83 21.60
CA LEU A 779 0.02 -5.49 20.99
C LEU A 779 1.40 -5.14 20.43
N GLN A 780 1.46 -4.52 19.26
CA GLN A 780 2.71 -4.34 18.52
C GLN A 780 2.86 -2.99 17.82
N PRO A 781 4.09 -2.49 17.65
CA PRO A 781 4.36 -1.25 16.93
C PRO A 781 4.10 -1.40 15.42
N ASN A 782 4.12 -2.62 14.85
CA ASN A 782 3.84 -2.78 13.42
C ASN A 782 2.37 -2.48 13.05
N LEU A 783 1.47 -2.28 14.03
CA LEU A 783 0.06 -1.89 13.85
C LEU A 783 -0.24 -0.44 14.24
N VAL A 784 0.75 0.30 14.75
CA VAL A 784 0.55 1.67 15.24
C VAL A 784 1.60 2.57 14.62
N ARG A 785 1.22 3.42 13.67
CA ARG A 785 2.01 4.62 13.37
C ARG A 785 1.72 5.65 14.46
N ALA A 786 2.79 6.32 14.90
CA ALA A 786 2.80 7.27 16.01
C ALA A 786 1.77 8.40 15.88
#